data_AF-A0A1H6F6F5-F1
#
_entry.id   AF-A0A1H6F6F5-F1
#
_cell.length_a   1.000
_cell.length_b   1.000
_cell.length_c   1.000
_cell.angle_alpha   90.00
_cell.angle_beta   90.00
_cell.angle_gamma   90.00
#
_symmetry.space_group_name_H-M   'P 1'
#
loop_
_entity.id
_entity.type
_entity.pdbx_description
1 polymer ?
#
loop_
_entity_poly.entity_id
_entity_poly.type
_entity_poly.pdbx_seq_one_letter_code
_entity_poly.pdbx_strand_id
1 'polypeptide(L)'
;MPKQNCNDELLKAQLHFQSNTERSIALAERLLRKIIRTELGDGQCVAEAQRLLDKISRKKSANIPSPTQQENNLINRWAEIDSINHPRLWQFLENLFAEDLCESPHVQNLRNNIIKRFSIWLSELLDGLRNEFNKEDVDFINDGINLIRRNSYYKLALEKEKLVLLEIEFSRDYQKTSVKINADLMEWKVDSARENRLSFDNIPKSFYPKLAILDQGISLVEQDRKNLEAILSSFSIQIAQDWQQLHLFTTKLNELQLFKVKSDFSIPPDWQIKVTEHIEKLLGNIQEFIRQHISGCNTLEELQIEYEQFKSLNISEEEMPLQERWFDSAQKNYISKLNSLLIQVNSKNSLEKIYQEIEEYTNTTSLPIWLIKWVQTIANQVFKLVNMWSQIEQGSEPISEIPDLSIHIPVELVKSHELYITDWNILEEVNCNLGPENKPDDSIFHKALLDISPINDHFPNHRFANELYKIAESGSLRYRLDEAIIHWDIERYIQLCKEQSATPSKVLMQYLQLVKYKKTLSKLQSLASVESYESIQQGLDWMDKWDATLCETKENNKLVSLDEVDLPVIVDNLIKNTYSKYLKLLYSKMDDLLVDESMNSGTLFECADALDLWQGDNKFSRYYRDFQQLAWKRGIQEEINVGNWNGAKSALMEFRQSGGEETEYEQLHTLLSLKESEEADPAKLADVLYDKWYALLPQLGGQQMEDVLFSCMMNNWRHNDEAHLAKLPRLMELGRRFPEIHWSDSFSLWMNWLDIEYELNQPKVDKNCLSALIKLVLLDKGRKLNELLREPLDRKITQWQQNDTNYLLYAWFKHAARNITPPLRSISDAVEPLDKIYHDTKELTANLDKSLRELPKLKHEKIQKYHLLLQADKENWDRLADYFNLLPFVPDFQPSVPKKLSELIQITVFLGQLNQQLLELEEVDLREASNKRTLTNAIGTVKKLDGYKMQAGLNARLETLSALQDINYPLNRLKDEIIRLSKCNKDEAGVLDSNELLPKMLNYLDDIIQIFDFRQMIGRGMWKAVAKDCWTWLKDDGKVLADMPDTLNLHDLKHFFYELHKEEQGLRTDLKNLDKAIEPIRPQIPSGVEPENSEDPKYAEFYIVLPKTAPRTKRGYCLFDREAIKHPTKILLTVKYRNYREDLPEWIAQYLENGIPFSNEGI
;
A
#
# COMPACT_ATOMS: atom_id res chain seq x y z
N MET A 1 -73.31 -14.97 24.59
CA MET A 1 -74.71 -14.47 24.49
C MET A 1 -74.68 -13.07 23.89
N PRO A 2 -75.09 -12.91 22.62
CA PRO A 2 -76.09 -11.90 22.26
C PRO A 2 -76.91 -12.34 21.02
N LYS A 3 -78.09 -12.94 21.20
CA LYS A 3 -79.04 -13.18 20.09
C LYS A 3 -80.43 -12.57 20.33
N GLN A 4 -80.62 -11.89 21.46
CA GLN A 4 -81.93 -11.40 21.91
C GLN A 4 -82.22 -9.93 21.54
N ASN A 5 -81.23 -9.16 21.07
CA ASN A 5 -81.38 -7.72 20.82
C ASN A 5 -81.91 -7.36 19.41
N CYS A 6 -81.56 -8.14 18.36
CA CYS A 6 -81.94 -7.81 16.98
C CYS A 6 -83.46 -7.98 16.73
N ASN A 7 -84.05 -9.09 17.17
CA ASN A 7 -85.46 -9.38 16.93
C ASN A 7 -86.39 -8.43 17.71
N ASP A 8 -85.99 -7.98 18.91
CA ASP A 8 -86.76 -7.03 19.70
C ASP A 8 -86.72 -5.61 19.09
N GLU A 9 -85.57 -5.17 18.58
CA GLU A 9 -85.47 -3.91 17.85
C GLU A 9 -86.22 -3.96 16.50
N LEU A 10 -86.20 -5.12 15.82
CA LEU A 10 -86.94 -5.34 14.57
C LEU A 10 -88.46 -5.32 14.80
N LEU A 11 -88.94 -5.95 15.87
CA LEU A 11 -90.35 -5.95 16.26
C LEU A 11 -90.81 -4.54 16.66
N LYS A 12 -89.99 -3.79 17.42
CA LYS A 12 -90.24 -2.37 17.73
C LYS A 12 -90.33 -1.53 16.46
N ALA A 13 -89.43 -1.76 15.50
CA ALA A 13 -89.50 -1.07 14.22
C ALA A 13 -90.76 -1.41 13.42
N GLN A 14 -91.20 -2.67 13.42
CA GLN A 14 -92.47 -3.08 12.79
C GLN A 14 -93.69 -2.42 13.44
N LEU A 15 -93.75 -2.38 14.77
CA LEU A 15 -94.83 -1.74 15.52
C LEU A 15 -94.89 -0.23 15.23
N HIS A 16 -93.74 0.44 15.21
CA HIS A 16 -93.64 1.84 14.84
C HIS A 16 -94.06 2.08 13.38
N PHE A 17 -93.71 1.18 12.45
CA PHE A 17 -94.16 1.27 11.05
C PHE A 17 -95.67 1.06 10.87
N GLN A 18 -96.30 0.20 11.67
CA GLN A 18 -97.75 -0.06 11.62
C GLN A 18 -98.60 1.10 12.16
N SER A 19 -98.06 1.91 13.08
CA SER A 19 -98.77 3.05 13.69
C SER A 19 -99.07 4.23 12.74
N ASN A 20 -98.54 4.18 11.51
CA ASN A 20 -98.90 5.04 10.38
C ASN A 20 -98.81 6.57 10.58
N THR A 21 -98.10 7.02 11.61
CA THR A 21 -97.82 8.44 11.88
C THR A 21 -96.38 8.77 11.47
N GLU A 22 -96.16 9.96 10.91
CA GLU A 22 -94.89 10.35 10.28
C GLU A 22 -93.69 10.26 11.25
N ARG A 23 -93.90 10.70 12.50
CA ARG A 23 -92.90 10.61 13.59
C ARG A 23 -92.53 9.16 13.92
N SER A 24 -93.49 8.25 13.83
CA SER A 24 -93.32 6.83 14.13
C SER A 24 -92.65 6.08 12.99
N ILE A 25 -92.94 6.44 11.75
CA ILE A 25 -92.25 5.92 10.56
C ILE A 25 -90.77 6.34 10.57
N ALA A 26 -90.45 7.57 10.95
CA ALA A 26 -89.07 8.03 11.11
C ALA A 26 -88.32 7.27 12.23
N LEU A 27 -89.00 6.98 13.35
CA LEU A 27 -88.47 6.13 14.43
C LEU A 27 -88.22 4.70 13.97
N ALA A 28 -89.15 4.11 13.21
CA ALA A 28 -88.98 2.79 12.60
C ALA A 28 -87.77 2.77 11.65
N GLU A 29 -87.62 3.78 10.79
CA GLU A 29 -86.50 3.87 9.85
C GLU A 29 -85.15 4.00 10.58
N ARG A 30 -85.09 4.81 11.65
CA ARG A 30 -83.87 4.96 12.46
C ARG A 30 -83.47 3.66 13.14
N LEU A 31 -84.43 2.91 13.68
CA LEU A 31 -84.18 1.59 14.28
C LEU A 31 -83.72 0.57 13.24
N LEU A 32 -84.34 0.51 12.06
CA LEU A 32 -83.94 -0.42 11.01
C LEU A 32 -82.54 -0.11 10.44
N ARG A 33 -82.20 1.17 10.24
CA ARG A 33 -80.84 1.59 9.82
C ARG A 33 -79.78 1.31 10.89
N LYS A 34 -80.16 1.37 12.17
CA LYS A 34 -79.28 0.98 13.28
C LYS A 34 -78.97 -0.51 13.20
N ILE A 35 -79.99 -1.36 13.06
CA ILE A 35 -79.85 -2.82 12.90
C ILE A 35 -78.90 -3.16 11.74
N ILE A 36 -79.07 -2.54 10.56
CA ILE A 36 -78.23 -2.78 9.37
C ILE A 36 -76.76 -2.36 9.59
N ARG A 37 -76.50 -1.33 10.41
CA ARG A 37 -75.13 -0.84 10.66
C ARG A 37 -74.39 -1.62 11.74
N THR A 38 -75.11 -2.19 12.71
CA THR A 38 -74.48 -2.82 13.89
C THR A 38 -74.23 -4.32 13.75
N GLU A 39 -74.97 -5.03 12.90
CA GLU A 39 -74.87 -6.49 12.75
C GLU A 39 -74.02 -6.86 11.52
N LEU A 40 -72.76 -7.22 11.74
CA LEU A 40 -71.87 -7.84 10.74
C LEU A 40 -71.96 -9.37 10.89
N GLY A 41 -72.86 -10.04 10.14
CA GLY A 41 -72.67 -11.46 9.83
C GLY A 41 -73.82 -12.46 9.94
N ASP A 42 -75.07 -12.10 10.27
CA ASP A 42 -76.19 -13.07 10.26
C ASP A 42 -77.35 -12.58 9.35
N GLY A 43 -77.53 -13.23 8.20
CA GLY A 43 -78.22 -12.68 7.03
C GLY A 43 -79.74 -12.51 7.13
N GLN A 44 -80.41 -13.04 8.16
CA GLN A 44 -81.86 -13.08 8.22
C GLN A 44 -82.49 -11.81 8.83
N CYS A 45 -81.97 -11.33 9.97
CA CYS A 45 -82.48 -10.11 10.63
C CYS A 45 -82.19 -8.85 9.79
N VAL A 46 -81.00 -8.78 9.18
CA VAL A 46 -80.63 -7.68 8.26
C VAL A 46 -81.47 -7.73 6.98
N ALA A 47 -81.73 -8.90 6.40
CA ALA A 47 -82.58 -9.00 5.21
C ALA A 47 -84.04 -8.62 5.48
N GLU A 48 -84.58 -8.96 6.65
CA GLU A 48 -85.93 -8.51 7.06
C GLU A 48 -85.97 -7.02 7.40
N ALA A 49 -84.93 -6.49 8.04
CA ALA A 49 -84.80 -5.05 8.27
C ALA A 49 -84.75 -4.30 6.95
N GLN A 50 -84.00 -4.80 5.96
CA GLN A 50 -83.91 -4.26 4.60
C GLN A 50 -85.27 -4.31 3.89
N ARG A 51 -86.00 -5.44 3.96
CA ARG A 51 -87.35 -5.56 3.38
C ARG A 51 -88.35 -4.59 3.98
N LEU A 52 -88.27 -4.32 5.28
CA LEU A 52 -89.10 -3.32 5.96
C LEU A 52 -88.69 -1.89 5.59
N LEU A 53 -87.40 -1.63 5.46
CA LEU A 53 -86.87 -0.36 4.96
C LEU A 53 -87.31 -0.09 3.52
N ASP A 54 -87.33 -1.13 2.67
CA ASP A 54 -87.84 -1.05 1.31
C ASP A 54 -89.35 -0.82 1.28
N LYS A 55 -90.12 -1.41 2.21
CA LYS A 55 -91.56 -1.11 2.35
C LYS A 55 -91.81 0.32 2.85
N ILE A 56 -91.00 0.84 3.78
CA ILE A 56 -91.04 2.25 4.22
C ILE A 56 -90.71 3.17 3.03
N SER A 57 -89.68 2.82 2.26
CA SER A 57 -89.24 3.58 1.09
C SER A 57 -90.30 3.60 -0.02
N ARG A 58 -90.96 2.45 -0.29
CA ARG A 58 -92.10 2.35 -1.22
C ARG A 58 -93.34 3.12 -0.76
N LYS A 59 -93.52 3.29 0.56
CA LYS A 59 -94.62 4.07 1.15
C LYS A 59 -94.31 5.58 1.13
N LYS A 60 -93.05 5.98 1.31
CA LYS A 60 -92.56 7.35 1.15
C LYS A 60 -92.56 7.82 -0.31
N SER A 61 -92.31 6.93 -1.28
CA SER A 61 -92.34 7.26 -2.70
C SER A 61 -93.76 7.49 -3.28
N ALA A 62 -94.82 7.17 -2.52
CA ALA A 62 -96.20 7.37 -2.97
C ALA A 62 -96.79 8.76 -2.66
N ASN A 63 -96.06 9.63 -1.93
CA ASN A 63 -96.49 10.98 -1.58
C ASN A 63 -95.28 11.94 -1.52
N ILE A 64 -94.52 12.03 -2.61
CA ILE A 64 -93.57 13.14 -2.76
C ILE A 64 -94.33 14.28 -3.46
N PRO A 65 -94.58 15.42 -2.79
CA PRO A 65 -95.20 16.57 -3.46
C PRO A 65 -94.33 17.02 -4.63
N SER A 66 -94.98 17.48 -5.70
CA SER A 66 -94.28 17.98 -6.89
C SER A 66 -93.24 19.03 -6.51
N PRO A 67 -92.03 18.98 -7.09
CA PRO A 67 -90.98 19.94 -6.74
C PRO A 67 -91.48 21.37 -6.94
N THR A 68 -91.22 22.21 -5.95
CA THR A 68 -91.55 23.64 -6.02
C THR A 68 -90.77 24.31 -7.17
N GLN A 69 -91.21 25.48 -7.62
CA GLN A 69 -90.54 26.17 -8.73
C GLN A 69 -89.06 26.48 -8.42
N GLN A 70 -88.72 26.74 -7.15
CA GLN A 70 -87.33 26.90 -6.70
C GLN A 70 -86.51 25.61 -6.79
N GLU A 71 -87.11 24.45 -6.48
CA GLU A 71 -86.45 23.14 -6.59
C GLU A 71 -86.24 22.75 -8.06
N ASN A 72 -87.23 22.95 -8.92
CA ASN A 72 -87.08 22.74 -10.36
C ASN A 72 -85.99 23.66 -10.95
N ASN A 73 -85.88 24.90 -10.47
CA ASN A 73 -84.79 25.78 -10.88
C ASN A 73 -83.41 25.26 -10.48
N LEU A 74 -83.26 24.68 -9.28
CA LEU A 74 -81.99 24.07 -8.84
C LEU A 74 -81.66 22.81 -9.63
N ILE A 75 -82.65 21.95 -9.90
CA ILE A 75 -82.48 20.74 -10.70
C ILE A 75 -82.09 21.09 -12.15
N ASN A 76 -82.77 22.06 -12.76
CA ASN A 76 -82.45 22.51 -14.11
C ASN A 76 -81.06 23.15 -14.19
N ARG A 77 -80.68 23.98 -13.20
CA ARG A 77 -79.33 24.57 -13.12
C ARG A 77 -78.24 23.51 -12.97
N TRP A 78 -78.50 22.44 -12.23
CA TRP A 78 -77.55 21.32 -12.14
C TRP A 78 -77.40 20.58 -13.46
N ALA A 79 -78.49 20.39 -14.20
CA ALA A 79 -78.46 19.74 -15.51
C ALA A 79 -77.60 20.49 -16.54
N GLU A 80 -77.40 21.80 -16.35
CA GLU A 80 -76.49 22.64 -17.15
C GLU A 80 -75.01 22.48 -16.75
N ILE A 81 -74.70 21.87 -15.60
CA ILE A 81 -73.34 21.72 -15.07
C ILE A 81 -72.82 20.31 -15.38
N ASP A 82 -71.89 20.19 -16.32
CA ASP A 82 -71.38 18.91 -16.83
C ASP A 82 -69.96 18.53 -16.36
N SER A 83 -69.25 19.48 -15.75
CA SER A 83 -67.83 19.35 -15.39
C SER A 83 -67.46 20.15 -14.13
N ILE A 84 -66.33 19.80 -13.52
CA ILE A 84 -65.81 20.48 -12.32
C ILE A 84 -65.31 21.91 -12.60
N ASN A 85 -64.93 22.19 -13.84
CA ASN A 85 -64.45 23.51 -14.27
C ASN A 85 -65.59 24.42 -14.76
N HIS A 86 -66.85 23.99 -14.60
CA HIS A 86 -67.98 24.77 -15.07
C HIS A 86 -68.06 26.11 -14.30
N PRO A 87 -68.16 27.27 -14.98
CA PRO A 87 -68.01 28.59 -14.36
C PRO A 87 -69.08 28.93 -13.31
N ARG A 88 -70.21 28.23 -13.33
CA ARG A 88 -71.32 28.41 -12.38
C ARG A 88 -71.33 27.41 -11.22
N LEU A 89 -70.41 26.44 -11.20
CA LEU A 89 -70.42 25.35 -10.22
C LEU A 89 -70.31 25.86 -8.78
N TRP A 90 -69.40 26.80 -8.51
CA TRP A 90 -69.16 27.34 -7.18
C TRP A 90 -70.37 28.06 -6.59
N GLN A 91 -70.90 29.02 -7.35
CA GLN A 91 -72.11 29.74 -6.97
C GLN A 91 -73.30 28.78 -6.80
N PHE A 92 -73.36 27.71 -7.60
CA PHE A 92 -74.38 26.69 -7.46
C PHE A 92 -74.21 25.84 -6.19
N LEU A 93 -73.01 25.35 -5.89
CA LEU A 93 -72.72 24.58 -4.67
C LEU A 93 -72.95 25.44 -3.42
N GLU A 94 -72.55 26.71 -3.43
CA GLU A 94 -72.77 27.64 -2.32
C GLU A 94 -74.26 27.79 -2.00
N ASN A 95 -75.06 28.06 -3.03
CA ASN A 95 -76.51 28.18 -2.89
C ASN A 95 -77.18 26.86 -2.49
N LEU A 96 -76.70 25.72 -3.02
CA LEU A 96 -77.29 24.42 -2.74
C LEU A 96 -76.99 23.97 -1.31
N PHE A 97 -75.79 24.23 -0.79
CA PHE A 97 -75.35 23.78 0.54
C PHE A 97 -75.54 24.82 1.65
N ALA A 98 -76.07 26.00 1.32
CA ALA A 98 -76.48 27.01 2.30
C ALA A 98 -77.43 26.42 3.37
N GLU A 99 -77.27 26.84 4.62
CA GLU A 99 -78.00 26.28 5.79
C GLU A 99 -79.49 26.64 5.80
N ASP A 100 -79.88 27.74 5.14
CA ASP A 100 -81.23 28.29 5.05
C ASP A 100 -82.09 27.65 3.94
N LEU A 101 -81.48 26.85 3.06
CA LEU A 101 -82.19 26.18 1.97
C LEU A 101 -83.02 24.98 2.49
N CYS A 102 -84.32 24.94 2.15
CA CYS A 102 -85.32 23.99 2.65
C CYS A 102 -84.88 22.52 2.68
N GLU A 103 -85.16 21.82 3.79
CA GLU A 103 -84.93 20.36 4.00
C GLU A 103 -85.90 19.46 3.20
N SER A 104 -86.31 19.89 2.01
CA SER A 104 -87.18 19.10 1.15
C SER A 104 -86.48 17.82 0.67
N PRO A 105 -87.21 16.69 0.55
CA PRO A 105 -86.68 15.44 0.02
C PRO A 105 -86.04 15.59 -1.37
N HIS A 106 -86.53 16.52 -2.21
CA HIS A 106 -85.97 16.78 -3.54
C HIS A 106 -84.60 17.45 -3.47
N VAL A 107 -84.43 18.44 -2.57
CA VAL A 107 -83.16 19.13 -2.34
C VAL A 107 -82.13 18.19 -1.72
N GLN A 108 -82.53 17.34 -0.77
CA GLN A 108 -81.64 16.35 -0.16
C GLN A 108 -81.16 15.29 -1.19
N ASN A 109 -82.06 14.81 -2.05
CA ASN A 109 -81.69 13.89 -3.14
C ASN A 109 -80.74 14.56 -4.15
N LEU A 110 -80.99 15.83 -4.49
CA LEU A 110 -80.10 16.61 -5.36
C LEU A 110 -78.71 16.77 -4.73
N ARG A 111 -78.61 17.18 -3.46
CA ARG A 111 -77.35 17.26 -2.69
C ARG A 111 -76.57 15.94 -2.69
N ASN A 112 -77.24 14.82 -2.43
CA ASN A 112 -76.59 13.50 -2.41
C ASN A 112 -76.06 13.09 -3.80
N ASN A 113 -76.84 13.34 -4.85
CA ASN A 113 -76.42 13.06 -6.24
C ASN A 113 -75.23 13.93 -6.65
N ILE A 114 -75.23 15.19 -6.25
CA ILE A 114 -74.15 16.14 -6.52
C ILE A 114 -72.89 15.75 -5.77
N ILE A 115 -72.96 15.40 -4.48
CA ILE A 115 -71.80 14.90 -3.73
C ILE A 115 -71.20 13.67 -4.42
N LYS A 116 -72.05 12.74 -4.87
CA LYS A 116 -71.59 11.54 -5.59
C LYS A 116 -70.91 11.89 -6.91
N ARG A 117 -71.46 12.83 -7.69
CA ARG A 117 -70.88 13.25 -8.97
C ARG A 117 -69.60 14.07 -8.78
N PHE A 118 -69.59 14.96 -7.79
CA PHE A 118 -68.45 15.79 -7.43
C PHE A 118 -67.31 14.95 -6.84
N SER A 119 -67.58 13.91 -6.06
CA SER A 119 -66.59 12.91 -5.62
C SER A 119 -65.90 12.20 -6.80
N ILE A 120 -66.65 11.85 -7.86
CA ILE A 120 -66.09 11.26 -9.08
C ILE A 120 -65.16 12.26 -9.77
N TRP A 121 -65.64 13.49 -10.00
CA TRP A 121 -64.82 14.53 -10.62
C TRP A 121 -63.55 14.86 -9.82
N LEU A 122 -63.67 14.95 -8.49
CA LEU A 122 -62.54 15.17 -7.60
C LEU A 122 -61.55 14.00 -7.64
N SER A 123 -62.02 12.76 -7.70
CA SER A 123 -61.14 11.60 -7.80
C SER A 123 -60.35 11.60 -9.11
N GLU A 124 -61.00 11.90 -10.24
CA GLU A 124 -60.35 12.03 -11.55
C GLU A 124 -59.29 13.15 -11.55
N LEU A 125 -59.61 14.29 -10.94
CA LEU A 125 -58.71 15.45 -10.87
C LEU A 125 -57.53 15.21 -9.90
N LEU A 126 -57.77 14.58 -8.75
CA LEU A 126 -56.74 14.18 -7.80
C LEU A 126 -55.80 13.12 -8.37
N ASP A 127 -56.29 12.19 -9.19
CA ASP A 127 -55.44 11.22 -9.90
C ASP A 127 -54.58 11.89 -10.97
N GLY A 128 -55.10 12.90 -11.68
CA GLY A 128 -54.32 13.73 -12.61
C GLY A 128 -53.23 14.56 -11.93
N LEU A 129 -53.57 15.17 -10.79
CA LEU A 129 -52.64 15.99 -9.99
C LEU A 129 -51.47 15.20 -9.40
N ARG A 130 -51.53 13.86 -9.34
CA ARG A 130 -50.37 13.05 -8.92
C ARG A 130 -49.16 13.22 -9.83
N ASN A 131 -49.34 13.70 -11.06
CA ASN A 131 -48.29 13.81 -12.08
C ASN A 131 -47.86 15.26 -12.39
N GLU A 132 -48.77 16.24 -12.35
CA GLU A 132 -48.47 17.67 -12.60
C GLU A 132 -49.22 18.56 -11.60
N PHE A 133 -48.54 19.55 -11.02
CA PHE A 133 -48.96 20.21 -9.77
C PHE A 133 -49.08 21.74 -9.88
N ASN A 134 -50.28 22.29 -9.64
CA ASN A 134 -50.48 23.72 -9.38
C ASN A 134 -51.14 23.93 -8.00
N LYS A 135 -50.65 24.90 -7.22
CA LYS A 135 -51.20 25.26 -5.91
C LYS A 135 -52.66 25.73 -6.03
N GLU A 136 -52.98 26.40 -7.13
CA GLU A 136 -54.32 26.90 -7.41
C GLU A 136 -55.34 25.76 -7.52
N ASP A 137 -54.96 24.59 -8.05
CA ASP A 137 -55.86 23.43 -8.17
C ASP A 137 -56.13 22.75 -6.81
N VAL A 138 -55.14 22.76 -5.91
CA VAL A 138 -55.27 22.22 -4.55
C VAL A 138 -56.16 23.12 -3.69
N ASP A 139 -55.93 24.43 -3.72
CA ASP A 139 -56.76 25.41 -3.02
C ASP A 139 -58.21 25.34 -3.56
N PHE A 140 -58.37 25.24 -4.89
CA PHE A 140 -59.65 25.03 -5.56
C PHE A 140 -60.39 23.78 -5.08
N ILE A 141 -59.73 22.61 -4.99
CA ILE A 141 -60.34 21.37 -4.50
C ILE A 141 -60.72 21.50 -3.01
N ASN A 142 -59.82 22.05 -2.21
CA ASN A 142 -60.02 22.19 -0.77
C ASN A 142 -61.22 23.11 -0.47
N ASP A 143 -61.36 24.21 -1.20
CA ASP A 143 -62.50 25.12 -1.10
C ASP A 143 -63.83 24.43 -1.43
N GLY A 144 -63.83 23.52 -2.42
CA GLY A 144 -64.97 22.67 -2.80
C GLY A 144 -65.42 21.73 -1.73
N ILE A 145 -64.46 20.99 -1.19
CA ILE A 145 -64.69 20.07 -0.09
C ILE A 145 -65.20 20.84 1.13
N ASN A 146 -64.58 21.98 1.46
CA ASN A 146 -64.96 22.77 2.63
C ASN A 146 -66.34 23.41 2.47
N LEU A 147 -66.71 23.88 1.27
CA LEU A 147 -68.02 24.48 1.01
C LEU A 147 -69.17 23.50 1.22
N ILE A 148 -69.02 22.24 0.77
CA ILE A 148 -70.00 21.16 1.02
C ILE A 148 -70.05 20.81 2.51
N ARG A 149 -68.90 20.81 3.19
CA ARG A 149 -68.78 20.45 4.62
C ARG A 149 -69.23 21.54 5.58
N ARG A 150 -69.44 22.78 5.13
CA ARG A 150 -70.07 23.85 5.92
C ARG A 150 -71.50 23.47 6.33
N ASN A 151 -72.19 22.68 5.52
CA ASN A 151 -73.50 22.16 5.87
C ASN A 151 -73.37 21.06 6.95
N SER A 152 -74.04 21.26 8.09
CA SER A 152 -73.93 20.37 9.26
C SER A 152 -74.25 18.89 8.99
N TYR A 153 -75.15 18.59 8.04
CA TYR A 153 -75.48 17.21 7.66
C TYR A 153 -74.39 16.50 6.84
N TYR A 154 -73.51 17.26 6.19
CA TYR A 154 -72.50 16.75 5.25
C TYR A 154 -71.06 16.99 5.72
N LYS A 155 -70.86 17.23 7.03
CA LYS A 155 -69.55 17.49 7.64
C LYS A 155 -68.49 16.39 7.38
N LEU A 156 -68.94 15.16 7.09
CA LEU A 156 -68.09 14.00 6.76
C LEU A 156 -68.11 13.63 5.26
N ALA A 157 -68.80 14.39 4.42
CA ALA A 157 -68.78 14.17 2.98
C ALA A 157 -67.39 14.49 2.41
N LEU A 158 -66.95 13.70 1.42
CA LEU A 158 -65.68 13.87 0.71
C LEU A 158 -64.43 13.77 1.59
N GLU A 159 -64.53 13.08 2.74
CA GLU A 159 -63.39 12.86 3.64
C GLU A 159 -62.26 12.06 2.98
N LYS A 160 -62.61 11.10 2.10
CA LYS A 160 -61.65 10.29 1.35
C LYS A 160 -60.80 11.16 0.42
N GLU A 161 -61.45 12.03 -0.34
CA GLU A 161 -60.80 12.96 -1.29
C GLU A 161 -59.94 13.99 -0.55
N LYS A 162 -60.39 14.47 0.62
CA LYS A 162 -59.59 15.34 1.49
C LYS A 162 -58.32 14.65 2.00
N LEU A 163 -58.42 13.39 2.42
CA LEU A 163 -57.25 12.62 2.87
C LEU A 163 -56.25 12.40 1.73
N VAL A 164 -56.73 12.13 0.51
CA VAL A 164 -55.88 12.01 -0.68
C VAL A 164 -55.19 13.35 -0.98
N LEU A 165 -55.89 14.48 -0.89
CA LEU A 165 -55.29 15.81 -1.07
C LEU A 165 -54.16 16.07 -0.05
N LEU A 166 -54.39 15.78 1.23
CA LEU A 166 -53.38 15.91 2.29
C LEU A 166 -52.16 15.00 2.06
N GLU A 167 -52.36 13.77 1.57
CA GLU A 167 -51.25 12.88 1.21
C GLU A 167 -50.39 13.44 0.09
N ILE A 168 -51.02 14.05 -0.91
CA ILE A 168 -50.35 14.64 -2.05
C ILE A 168 -49.57 15.90 -1.63
N GLU A 169 -50.17 16.79 -0.82
CA GLU A 169 -49.49 17.97 -0.25
C GLU A 169 -48.24 17.55 0.56
N PHE A 170 -48.40 16.59 1.46
CA PHE A 170 -47.29 16.09 2.28
C PHE A 170 -46.20 15.42 1.45
N SER A 171 -46.55 14.71 0.36
CA SER A 171 -45.57 14.07 -0.53
C SER A 171 -44.57 15.07 -1.10
N ARG A 172 -45.03 16.29 -1.43
CA ARG A 172 -44.19 17.37 -1.94
C ARG A 172 -43.24 17.90 -0.88
N ASP A 173 -43.78 18.22 0.30
CA ASP A 173 -42.98 18.71 1.41
C ASP A 173 -41.94 17.69 1.82
N TYR A 174 -42.31 16.40 1.79
CA TYR A 174 -41.39 15.28 1.96
C TYR A 174 -40.28 15.26 0.91
N GLN A 175 -40.59 15.35 -0.39
CA GLN A 175 -39.56 15.36 -1.44
C GLN A 175 -38.59 16.54 -1.28
N LYS A 176 -39.09 17.74 -1.06
CA LYS A 176 -38.27 18.95 -0.91
C LYS A 176 -37.38 18.88 0.33
N THR A 177 -37.94 18.45 1.46
CA THR A 177 -37.23 18.44 2.74
C THR A 177 -36.30 17.23 2.87
N SER A 178 -36.64 16.07 2.29
CA SER A 178 -35.75 14.90 2.25
C SER A 178 -34.48 15.14 1.41
N VAL A 179 -34.57 15.93 0.33
CA VAL A 179 -33.38 16.36 -0.43
C VAL A 179 -32.46 17.22 0.45
N LYS A 180 -33.02 18.15 1.23
CA LYS A 180 -32.24 18.96 2.18
C LYS A 180 -31.60 18.10 3.28
N ILE A 181 -32.37 17.18 3.86
CA ILE A 181 -31.86 16.23 4.86
C ILE A 181 -30.71 15.42 4.28
N ASN A 182 -30.85 14.85 3.08
CA ASN A 182 -29.77 14.08 2.46
C ASN A 182 -28.53 14.94 2.13
N ALA A 183 -28.73 16.20 1.71
CA ALA A 183 -27.62 17.13 1.50
C ALA A 183 -26.89 17.46 2.82
N ASP A 184 -27.64 17.70 3.90
CA ASP A 184 -27.07 17.90 5.25
C ASP A 184 -26.30 16.65 5.72
N LEU A 185 -26.83 15.45 5.45
CA LEU A 185 -26.17 14.18 5.77
C LEU A 185 -24.90 13.94 4.93
N MET A 186 -24.85 14.35 3.66
CA MET A 186 -23.63 14.32 2.85
C MET A 186 -22.51 15.21 3.43
N GLU A 187 -22.88 16.26 4.17
CA GLU A 187 -21.95 17.16 4.85
C GLU A 187 -21.79 16.83 6.36
N TRP A 188 -22.35 15.72 6.83
CA TRP A 188 -22.39 15.30 8.24
C TRP A 188 -22.98 16.36 9.21
N LYS A 189 -23.87 17.22 8.71
CA LYS A 189 -24.64 18.22 9.48
C LYS A 189 -25.87 17.59 10.14
N VAL A 190 -25.62 16.63 11.04
CA VAL A 190 -26.63 15.83 11.74
C VAL A 190 -27.70 16.70 12.43
N ASP A 191 -27.29 17.80 13.05
CA ASP A 191 -28.21 18.68 13.78
C ASP A 191 -29.19 19.40 12.83
N SER A 192 -28.69 19.92 11.71
CA SER A 192 -29.53 20.52 10.65
C SER A 192 -30.46 19.49 10.01
N ALA A 193 -29.98 18.27 9.76
CA ALA A 193 -30.79 17.18 9.25
C ALA A 193 -31.92 16.79 10.22
N ARG A 194 -31.66 16.81 11.54
CA ARG A 194 -32.64 16.54 12.59
C ARG A 194 -33.68 17.66 12.70
N GLU A 195 -33.28 18.92 12.60
CA GLU A 195 -34.20 20.07 12.56
C GLU A 195 -35.13 20.00 11.35
N ASN A 196 -34.58 19.77 10.14
CA ASN A 196 -35.37 19.59 8.92
C ASN A 196 -36.29 18.35 9.00
N ARG A 197 -35.90 17.31 9.73
CA ARG A 197 -36.74 16.14 9.96
C ARG A 197 -37.91 16.43 10.93
N LEU A 198 -37.71 17.31 11.89
CA LEU A 198 -38.73 17.72 12.86
C LEU A 198 -39.76 18.69 12.27
N SER A 199 -39.50 19.31 11.11
CA SER A 199 -40.43 20.24 10.46
C SER A 199 -41.62 19.59 9.73
N PHE A 200 -41.74 18.25 9.76
CA PHE A 200 -42.87 17.54 9.16
C PHE A 200 -44.07 17.50 10.11
N ASP A 201 -45.11 18.30 9.83
CA ASP A 201 -46.39 18.31 10.56
C ASP A 201 -47.47 17.42 9.90
N ASN A 202 -48.43 16.92 10.68
CA ASN A 202 -49.60 16.16 10.21
C ASN A 202 -49.30 14.99 9.25
N ILE A 203 -48.34 14.14 9.63
CA ILE A 203 -47.77 13.07 8.80
C ILE A 203 -48.81 12.01 8.41
N PRO A 204 -49.08 11.81 7.09
CA PRO A 204 -49.91 10.72 6.62
C PRO A 204 -49.29 9.35 6.90
N LYS A 205 -50.13 8.36 7.20
CA LYS A 205 -49.67 7.02 7.61
C LYS A 205 -48.78 6.32 6.57
N SER A 206 -49.01 6.61 5.30
CA SER A 206 -48.25 6.10 4.15
C SER A 206 -46.78 6.56 4.13
N PHE A 207 -46.44 7.67 4.80
CA PHE A 207 -45.10 8.25 4.81
C PHE A 207 -44.24 7.88 6.02
N TYR A 208 -44.81 7.29 7.09
CA TYR A 208 -44.02 6.80 8.22
C TYR A 208 -42.85 5.95 7.70
N PRO A 209 -43.09 4.92 6.85
CA PRO A 209 -42.30 4.41 5.73
C PRO A 209 -40.92 4.97 5.42
N LYS A 210 -40.98 6.21 4.98
CA LYS A 210 -39.88 6.91 4.36
C LYS A 210 -39.17 7.78 5.38
N LEU A 211 -39.91 8.30 6.36
CA LEU A 211 -39.35 9.12 7.44
C LEU A 211 -38.37 8.38 8.34
N ALA A 212 -38.68 7.16 8.81
CA ALA A 212 -37.68 6.40 9.58
C ALA A 212 -36.48 5.87 8.76
N ILE A 213 -36.54 5.88 7.41
CA ILE A 213 -35.31 5.69 6.60
C ILE A 213 -34.42 6.91 6.76
N LEU A 214 -35.00 8.13 6.73
CA LEU A 214 -34.27 9.36 7.04
C LEU A 214 -33.75 9.34 8.49
N ASP A 215 -34.57 8.92 9.47
CA ASP A 215 -34.14 8.84 10.88
C ASP A 215 -32.97 7.85 11.07
N GLN A 216 -32.99 6.72 10.35
CA GLN A 216 -31.90 5.75 10.34
C GLN A 216 -30.63 6.34 9.68
N GLY A 217 -30.76 7.02 8.54
CA GLY A 217 -29.65 7.71 7.87
C GLY A 217 -28.99 8.75 8.77
N ILE A 218 -29.81 9.56 9.47
CA ILE A 218 -29.33 10.54 10.47
C ILE A 218 -28.56 9.83 11.60
N SER A 219 -29.11 8.73 12.13
CA SER A 219 -28.49 8.00 13.24
C SER A 219 -27.16 7.34 12.86
N LEU A 220 -27.06 6.78 11.65
CA LEU A 220 -25.82 6.14 11.16
C LEU A 220 -24.72 7.18 10.94
N VAL A 221 -25.04 8.30 10.28
CA VAL A 221 -24.08 9.40 10.10
C VAL A 221 -23.65 10.00 11.44
N GLU A 222 -24.56 10.13 12.41
CA GLU A 222 -24.22 10.56 13.77
C GLU A 222 -23.25 9.60 14.47
N GLN A 223 -23.46 8.29 14.29
CA GLN A 223 -22.57 7.29 14.85
C GLN A 223 -21.19 7.29 14.18
N ASP A 224 -21.15 7.41 12.86
CA ASP A 224 -19.89 7.53 12.11
C ASP A 224 -19.11 8.78 12.53
N ARG A 225 -19.80 9.92 12.67
CA ARG A 225 -19.22 11.18 13.16
C ARG A 225 -18.64 11.01 14.57
N LYS A 226 -19.41 10.44 15.51
CA LYS A 226 -18.95 10.22 16.88
C LYS A 226 -17.77 9.24 16.97
N ASN A 227 -17.77 8.18 16.17
CA ASN A 227 -16.65 7.23 16.15
C ASN A 227 -15.37 7.91 15.64
N LEU A 228 -15.47 8.70 14.57
CA LEU A 228 -14.32 9.45 14.05
C LEU A 228 -13.85 10.54 15.03
N GLU A 229 -14.78 11.27 15.67
CA GLU A 229 -14.45 12.22 16.76
C GLU A 229 -13.77 11.53 17.93
N ALA A 230 -14.24 10.35 18.36
CA ALA A 230 -13.63 9.59 19.45
C ALA A 230 -12.20 9.15 19.11
N ILE A 231 -11.98 8.70 17.87
CA ILE A 231 -10.63 8.39 17.37
C ILE A 231 -9.79 9.67 17.42
N LEU A 232 -10.20 10.75 16.75
CA LEU A 232 -9.47 12.02 16.69
C LEU A 232 -9.21 12.69 18.05
N SER A 233 -10.10 12.50 19.03
CA SER A 233 -9.95 13.07 20.39
C SER A 233 -9.16 12.18 21.35
N SER A 234 -8.95 10.91 21.02
CA SER A 234 -8.13 9.99 21.83
C SER A 234 -6.63 10.24 21.73
N PHE A 235 -6.21 11.17 20.86
CA PHE A 235 -4.80 11.52 20.64
C PHE A 235 -4.35 12.69 21.52
N SER A 236 -3.17 12.58 22.11
CA SER A 236 -2.39 13.75 22.49
C SER A 236 -1.47 14.14 21.32
N ILE A 237 -1.48 15.40 20.90
CA ILE A 237 -0.56 15.94 19.86
C ILE A 237 0.84 16.17 20.47
N GLN A 238 1.39 15.17 21.15
CA GLN A 238 2.73 15.21 21.74
C GLN A 238 3.60 14.14 21.10
N ILE A 239 4.91 14.37 21.09
CA ILE A 239 5.91 13.37 20.70
C ILE A 239 5.85 12.23 21.73
N ALA A 240 5.93 10.98 21.27
CA ALA A 240 5.96 9.83 22.16
C ALA A 240 7.13 9.96 23.15
N GLN A 241 6.96 9.49 24.39
CA GLN A 241 8.03 9.51 25.39
C GLN A 241 8.84 8.21 25.41
N ASP A 242 8.25 7.14 24.92
CA ASP A 242 8.83 5.80 24.88
C ASP A 242 8.27 4.98 23.71
N TRP A 243 8.90 3.82 23.47
CA TRP A 243 8.51 2.87 22.43
C TRP A 243 7.09 2.29 22.62
N GLN A 244 6.59 2.20 23.86
CA GLN A 244 5.22 1.70 24.11
C GLN A 244 4.16 2.71 23.66
N GLN A 245 4.38 4.00 23.96
CA GLN A 245 3.57 5.09 23.44
C GLN A 245 3.64 5.18 21.92
N LEU A 246 4.81 4.93 21.33
CA LEU A 246 4.96 4.89 19.88
C LEU A 246 4.15 3.75 19.24
N HIS A 247 4.18 2.54 19.81
CA HIS A 247 3.33 1.42 19.38
C HIS A 247 1.84 1.72 19.50
N LEU A 248 1.44 2.45 20.54
CA LEU A 248 0.06 2.91 20.68
C LEU A 248 -0.30 3.91 19.58
N PHE A 249 0.58 4.85 19.27
CA PHE A 249 0.39 5.84 18.20
C PHE A 249 0.29 5.18 16.82
N THR A 250 1.12 4.17 16.52
CA THR A 250 1.05 3.44 15.24
C THR A 250 -0.19 2.57 15.12
N THR A 251 -0.61 1.91 16.20
CA THR A 251 -1.89 1.17 16.24
C THR A 251 -3.06 2.10 15.93
N LYS A 252 -3.04 3.32 16.49
CA LYS A 252 -4.08 4.32 16.28
C LYS A 252 -4.00 5.01 14.91
N LEU A 253 -2.80 5.19 14.35
CA LEU A 253 -2.60 5.60 12.96
C LEU A 253 -3.25 4.60 12.00
N ASN A 254 -3.05 3.30 12.24
CA ASN A 254 -3.69 2.23 11.48
C ASN A 254 -5.22 2.24 11.65
N GLU A 255 -5.74 2.49 12.85
CA GLU A 255 -7.19 2.66 13.08
C GLU A 255 -7.78 3.84 12.28
N LEU A 256 -7.06 4.97 12.17
CA LEU A 256 -7.45 6.13 11.36
C LEU A 256 -7.44 5.83 9.87
N GLN A 257 -6.36 5.21 9.36
CA GLN A 257 -6.21 4.87 7.94
C GLN A 257 -7.21 3.81 7.47
N LEU A 258 -7.62 2.91 8.36
CA LEU A 258 -8.59 1.84 8.07
C LEU A 258 -10.04 2.20 8.43
N PHE A 259 -10.30 3.44 8.89
CA PHE A 259 -11.64 3.85 9.28
C PHE A 259 -12.62 3.74 8.10
N LYS A 260 -13.66 2.92 8.28
CA LYS A 260 -14.72 2.72 7.28
C LYS A 260 -16.05 3.26 7.81
N VAL A 261 -16.67 4.12 7.01
CA VAL A 261 -17.98 4.69 7.29
C VAL A 261 -19.04 3.59 7.16
N LYS A 262 -19.97 3.49 8.12
CA LYS A 262 -21.05 2.50 8.10
C LYS A 262 -22.30 3.01 7.38
N SER A 263 -22.50 4.32 7.32
CA SER A 263 -23.55 4.96 6.54
C SER A 263 -23.23 4.93 5.04
N ASP A 264 -24.28 5.09 4.21
CA ASP A 264 -24.15 5.23 2.75
C ASP A 264 -23.53 6.58 2.32
N PHE A 265 -23.17 7.44 3.28
CA PHE A 265 -22.62 8.78 3.04
C PHE A 265 -21.11 8.76 3.29
N SER A 266 -20.32 9.17 2.31
CA SER A 266 -18.85 9.27 2.44
C SER A 266 -18.43 10.31 3.48
N ILE A 267 -17.17 10.22 3.94
CA ILE A 267 -16.57 11.26 4.79
C ILE A 267 -16.56 12.59 4.00
N PRO A 268 -17.08 13.70 4.56
CA PRO A 268 -17.06 15.00 3.90
C PRO A 268 -15.63 15.55 3.77
N PRO A 269 -15.34 16.42 2.78
CA PRO A 269 -14.01 17.00 2.58
C PRO A 269 -13.41 17.66 3.83
N ASP A 270 -14.19 18.45 4.57
CA ASP A 270 -13.72 19.14 5.78
C ASP A 270 -13.27 18.17 6.89
N TRP A 271 -13.93 17.01 6.99
CA TRP A 271 -13.54 15.96 7.92
C TRP A 271 -12.34 15.19 7.42
N GLN A 272 -12.25 14.98 6.10
CA GLN A 272 -11.10 14.32 5.50
C GLN A 272 -9.83 15.16 5.64
N ILE A 273 -9.92 16.49 5.52
CA ILE A 273 -8.83 17.42 5.83
C ILE A 273 -8.38 17.25 7.29
N LYS A 274 -9.31 17.22 8.26
CA LYS A 274 -8.96 17.01 9.68
C LYS A 274 -8.27 15.67 9.93
N VAL A 275 -8.71 14.61 9.24
CA VAL A 275 -8.09 13.28 9.30
C VAL A 275 -6.68 13.32 8.74
N THR A 276 -6.49 13.91 7.56
CA THR A 276 -5.16 14.06 6.92
C THR A 276 -4.22 14.89 7.80
N GLU A 277 -4.68 16.04 8.32
CA GLU A 277 -3.87 16.87 9.22
C GLU A 277 -3.45 16.13 10.51
N HIS A 278 -4.33 15.27 11.05
CA HIS A 278 -3.98 14.44 12.22
C HIS A 278 -2.99 13.33 11.86
N ILE A 279 -3.17 12.67 10.72
CA ILE A 279 -2.23 11.67 10.18
C ILE A 279 -0.84 12.29 9.98
N GLU A 280 -0.77 13.45 9.32
CA GLU A 280 0.48 14.18 9.09
C GLU A 280 1.17 14.58 10.39
N LYS A 281 0.42 15.09 11.38
CA LYS A 281 0.96 15.40 12.71
C LYS A 281 1.47 14.17 13.45
N LEU A 282 0.73 13.06 13.41
CA LEU A 282 1.13 11.80 14.02
C LEU A 282 2.41 11.25 13.38
N LEU A 283 2.47 11.21 12.06
CA LEU A 283 3.67 10.83 11.32
C LEU A 283 4.84 11.74 11.66
N GLY A 284 4.63 13.06 11.72
CA GLY A 284 5.65 14.02 12.13
C GLY A 284 6.17 13.77 13.56
N ASN A 285 5.29 13.46 14.51
CA ASN A 285 5.67 13.13 15.89
C ASN A 285 6.42 11.79 15.99
N ILE A 286 6.02 10.78 15.21
CA ILE A 286 6.71 9.49 15.13
C ILE A 286 8.11 9.66 14.55
N GLN A 287 8.24 10.41 13.45
CA GLN A 287 9.53 10.74 12.82
C GLN A 287 10.44 11.49 13.79
N GLU A 288 9.89 12.46 14.53
CA GLU A 288 10.66 13.25 15.50
C GLU A 288 11.13 12.39 16.69
N PHE A 289 10.30 11.48 17.20
CA PHE A 289 10.70 10.52 18.23
C PHE A 289 11.86 9.64 17.77
N ILE A 290 11.73 9.04 16.58
CA ILE A 290 12.74 8.16 16.00
C ILE A 290 14.05 8.94 15.77
N ARG A 291 13.95 10.18 15.25
CA ARG A 291 15.10 11.07 15.09
C ARG A 291 15.82 11.32 16.41
N GLN A 292 15.10 11.60 17.49
CA GLN A 292 15.68 11.86 18.81
C GLN A 292 16.41 10.62 19.35
N HIS A 293 15.80 9.45 19.30
CA HIS A 293 16.41 8.18 19.75
C HIS A 293 17.64 7.79 18.92
N ILE A 294 17.56 7.85 17.59
CA ILE A 294 18.68 7.57 16.69
C ILE A 294 19.84 8.55 16.93
N SER A 295 19.54 9.85 17.08
CA SER A 295 20.57 10.86 17.31
C SER A 295 21.28 10.73 18.66
N GLY A 296 20.66 10.06 19.63
CA GLY A 296 21.21 9.77 20.95
C GLY A 296 22.12 8.54 21.02
N CYS A 297 22.17 7.74 19.96
CA CYS A 297 23.01 6.54 19.90
C CYS A 297 24.50 6.91 19.81
N ASN A 298 25.32 6.28 20.66
CA ASN A 298 26.77 6.49 20.72
C ASN A 298 27.55 5.28 20.17
N THR A 299 26.88 4.15 19.98
CA THR A 299 27.47 2.91 19.47
C THR A 299 26.62 2.32 18.34
N LEU A 300 27.23 1.46 17.52
CA LEU A 300 26.51 0.70 16.49
C LEU A 300 25.55 -0.33 17.11
N GLU A 301 25.85 -0.86 18.30
CA GLU A 301 25.02 -1.80 19.05
C GLU A 301 23.71 -1.13 19.52
N GLU A 302 23.79 0.05 20.13
CA GLU A 302 22.63 0.84 20.52
C GLU A 302 21.76 1.16 19.30
N LEU A 303 22.39 1.55 18.19
CA LEU A 303 21.70 1.87 16.95
C LEU A 303 20.97 0.66 16.35
N GLN A 304 21.55 -0.53 16.46
CA GLN A 304 20.89 -1.77 16.04
C GLN A 304 19.63 -2.03 16.88
N ILE A 305 19.72 -1.91 18.21
CA ILE A 305 18.59 -2.13 19.11
C ILE A 305 17.43 -1.19 18.75
N GLU A 306 17.72 0.10 18.57
CA GLU A 306 16.70 1.09 18.20
C GLU A 306 16.10 0.81 16.81
N TYR A 307 16.89 0.32 15.85
CA TYR A 307 16.40 -0.06 14.52
C TYR A 307 15.55 -1.35 14.53
N GLU A 308 15.86 -2.32 15.38
CA GLU A 308 15.02 -3.51 15.60
C GLU A 308 13.67 -3.13 16.23
N GLN A 309 13.67 -2.20 17.19
CA GLN A 309 12.44 -1.63 17.75
C GLN A 309 11.61 -0.92 16.67
N PHE A 310 12.25 -0.14 15.80
CA PHE A 310 11.58 0.48 14.65
C PHE A 310 10.92 -0.55 13.72
N LYS A 311 11.62 -1.63 13.35
CA LYS A 311 11.04 -2.71 12.51
C LYS A 311 9.83 -3.36 13.14
N SER A 312 9.76 -3.43 14.47
CA SER A 312 8.63 -4.01 15.18
C SER A 312 7.32 -3.20 15.08
N LEU A 313 7.38 -1.93 14.66
CA LEU A 313 6.21 -1.06 14.51
C LEU A 313 5.29 -1.43 13.33
N ASN A 314 5.72 -2.31 12.42
CA ASN A 314 4.95 -2.75 11.25
C ASN A 314 4.47 -1.61 10.32
N ILE A 315 5.16 -0.46 10.34
CA ILE A 315 4.94 0.64 9.38
C ILE A 315 5.74 0.32 8.12
N SER A 316 5.17 0.52 6.93
CA SER A 316 5.92 0.29 5.69
C SER A 316 7.06 1.32 5.54
N GLU A 317 8.22 0.91 5.02
CA GLU A 317 9.32 1.84 4.71
C GLU A 317 8.91 2.87 3.64
N GLU A 318 7.86 2.60 2.84
CA GLU A 318 7.28 3.55 1.87
C GLU A 318 6.46 4.65 2.56
N GLU A 319 5.75 4.33 3.64
CA GLU A 319 4.95 5.27 4.43
C GLU A 319 5.82 6.16 5.31
N MET A 320 6.98 5.66 5.72
CA MET A 320 7.92 6.40 6.55
C MET A 320 9.40 6.09 6.24
N PRO A 321 9.97 6.72 5.20
CA PRO A 321 11.35 6.49 4.82
C PRO A 321 12.32 7.02 5.89
N LEU A 322 13.22 6.16 6.34
CA LEU A 322 14.32 6.56 7.21
C LEU A 322 15.27 7.49 6.43
N GLN A 323 15.55 8.66 6.99
CA GLN A 323 16.42 9.64 6.35
C GLN A 323 17.86 9.45 6.83
N GLU A 324 18.83 9.34 5.91
CA GLU A 324 20.25 9.16 6.25
C GLU A 324 20.75 10.21 7.25
N ARG A 325 20.31 11.47 7.09
CA ARG A 325 20.66 12.60 7.97
C ARG A 325 20.31 12.42 9.46
N TRP A 326 19.35 11.54 9.78
CA TRP A 326 19.02 11.26 11.19
C TRP A 326 20.15 10.53 11.90
N PHE A 327 20.99 9.84 11.14
CA PHE A 327 22.10 9.01 11.63
C PHE A 327 23.43 9.76 11.67
N ASP A 328 23.52 10.98 11.13
CA ASP A 328 24.74 11.80 11.09
C ASP A 328 25.41 11.94 12.46
N SER A 329 24.61 12.10 13.52
CA SER A 329 25.13 12.25 14.89
C SER A 329 25.72 10.94 15.40
N ALA A 330 25.03 9.81 15.20
CA ALA A 330 25.52 8.48 15.55
C ALA A 330 26.79 8.12 14.76
N GLN A 331 26.83 8.43 13.47
CA GLN A 331 28.02 8.25 12.61
C GLN A 331 29.22 9.07 13.12
N LYS A 332 29.00 10.34 13.47
CA LYS A 332 30.05 11.19 14.06
C LYS A 332 30.55 10.65 15.39
N ASN A 333 29.65 10.19 16.26
CA ASN A 333 30.01 9.61 17.56
C ASN A 333 30.85 8.33 17.38
N TYR A 334 30.45 7.46 16.45
CA TYR A 334 31.20 6.26 16.13
C TYR A 334 32.58 6.57 15.56
N ILE A 335 32.69 7.49 14.60
CA ILE A 335 33.98 7.94 14.05
C ILE A 335 34.86 8.55 15.16
N SER A 336 34.28 9.34 16.06
CA SER A 336 35.02 9.91 17.20
C SER A 336 35.57 8.83 18.14
N LYS A 337 34.76 7.82 18.46
CA LYS A 337 35.18 6.66 19.26
C LYS A 337 36.26 5.85 18.55
N LEU A 338 36.08 5.55 17.27
CA LEU A 338 37.07 4.85 16.45
C LEU A 338 38.39 5.62 16.40
N ASN A 339 38.34 6.93 16.18
CA ASN A 339 39.52 7.80 16.18
C ASN A 339 40.23 7.77 17.55
N SER A 340 39.48 7.72 18.66
CA SER A 340 40.08 7.59 19.99
C SER A 340 40.83 6.26 20.18
N LEU A 341 40.35 5.18 19.57
CA LEU A 341 41.02 3.88 19.57
C LEU A 341 42.26 3.91 18.66
N LEU A 342 42.15 4.50 17.47
CA LEU A 342 43.25 4.64 16.51
C LEU A 342 44.40 5.49 17.07
N ILE A 343 44.11 6.52 17.88
CA ILE A 343 45.13 7.31 18.61
C ILE A 343 45.96 6.43 19.55
N GLN A 344 45.39 5.35 20.10
CA GLN A 344 46.06 4.47 21.07
C GLN A 344 46.84 3.33 20.41
N VAL A 345 46.75 3.19 19.08
CA VAL A 345 47.45 2.14 18.33
C VAL A 345 48.95 2.44 18.28
N ASN A 346 49.75 1.55 18.86
CA ASN A 346 51.20 1.64 18.91
C ASN A 346 51.92 0.55 18.10
N SER A 347 51.17 -0.31 17.43
CA SER A 347 51.67 -1.50 16.74
C SER A 347 50.69 -2.00 15.69
N LYS A 348 51.21 -2.63 14.64
CA LYS A 348 50.41 -3.27 13.57
C LYS A 348 49.35 -4.25 14.12
N ASN A 349 49.71 -5.12 15.06
CA ASN A 349 48.78 -6.09 15.64
C ASN A 349 47.57 -5.45 16.35
N SER A 350 47.74 -4.26 16.93
CA SER A 350 46.64 -3.54 17.59
C SER A 350 45.68 -2.94 16.56
N LEU A 351 46.20 -2.51 15.41
CA LEU A 351 45.41 -2.01 14.29
C LEU A 351 44.61 -3.13 13.60
N GLU A 352 45.21 -4.32 13.46
CA GLU A 352 44.55 -5.51 12.91
C GLU A 352 43.37 -5.97 13.76
N LYS A 353 43.46 -5.86 15.09
CA LYS A 353 42.33 -6.16 16.00
C LYS A 353 41.16 -5.21 15.79
N ILE A 354 41.43 -3.91 15.64
CA ILE A 354 40.39 -2.90 15.36
C ILE A 354 39.71 -3.20 14.02
N TYR A 355 40.46 -3.60 12.99
CA TYR A 355 39.90 -4.01 11.71
C TYR A 355 38.96 -5.23 11.86
N GLN A 356 39.39 -6.28 12.55
CA GLN A 356 38.61 -7.50 12.77
C GLN A 356 37.30 -7.23 13.54
N GLU A 357 37.35 -6.37 14.56
CA GLU A 357 36.15 -5.96 15.31
C GLU A 357 35.12 -5.28 14.39
N ILE A 358 35.55 -4.39 13.48
CA ILE A 358 34.63 -3.71 12.54
C ILE A 358 34.06 -4.69 11.51
N GLU A 359 34.87 -5.63 11.01
CA GLU A 359 34.47 -6.65 10.02
C GLU A 359 33.46 -7.66 10.57
N GLU A 360 33.57 -8.03 11.85
CA GLU A 360 32.61 -8.90 12.53
C GLU A 360 31.21 -8.25 12.60
N TYR A 361 31.15 -6.93 12.80
CA TYR A 361 29.90 -6.15 12.81
C TYR A 361 29.18 -6.11 11.46
N THR A 362 29.91 -6.02 10.33
CA THR A 362 29.29 -5.98 9.00
C THR A 362 28.68 -7.32 8.58
N ASN A 363 29.14 -8.43 9.17
CA ASN A 363 28.71 -9.77 8.79
C ASN A 363 27.54 -10.33 9.62
N THR A 364 27.17 -9.68 10.73
CA THR A 364 26.27 -10.26 11.74
C THR A 364 24.99 -9.46 12.04
N THR A 365 24.84 -8.24 11.51
CA THR A 365 23.81 -7.30 12.01
C THR A 365 22.68 -6.96 11.02
N SER A 366 21.48 -6.73 11.58
CA SER A 366 20.27 -6.33 10.86
C SER A 366 20.13 -4.81 10.78
N LEU A 367 21.04 -4.10 10.13
CA LEU A 367 20.98 -2.64 9.89
C LEU A 367 20.46 -2.31 8.47
N PRO A 368 20.08 -1.04 8.18
CA PRO A 368 19.79 -0.61 6.81
C PRO A 368 20.99 -0.83 5.87
N ILE A 369 20.74 -1.24 4.63
CA ILE A 369 21.78 -1.59 3.63
C ILE A 369 22.78 -0.45 3.40
N TRP A 370 22.31 0.79 3.37
CA TRP A 370 23.17 1.96 3.15
C TRP A 370 24.15 2.19 4.33
N LEU A 371 23.72 1.90 5.57
CA LEU A 371 24.55 2.04 6.75
C LEU A 371 25.60 0.92 6.83
N ILE A 372 25.25 -0.30 6.41
CA ILE A 372 26.21 -1.42 6.27
C ILE A 372 27.32 -1.04 5.29
N LYS A 373 26.99 -0.47 4.13
CA LYS A 373 27.98 0.02 3.15
C LYS A 373 28.90 1.10 3.72
N TRP A 374 28.37 1.99 4.55
CA TRP A 374 29.17 3.00 5.24
C TRP A 374 30.16 2.38 6.23
N VAL A 375 29.74 1.44 7.09
CA VAL A 375 30.64 0.73 8.01
C VAL A 375 31.72 -0.05 7.24
N GLN A 376 31.36 -0.71 6.13
CA GLN A 376 32.32 -1.41 5.26
C GLN A 376 33.39 -0.47 4.68
N THR A 377 32.99 0.75 4.34
CA THR A 377 33.92 1.78 3.85
C THR A 377 34.96 2.13 4.90
N ILE A 378 34.54 2.29 6.16
CA ILE A 378 35.44 2.54 7.30
C ILE A 378 36.38 1.35 7.53
N ALA A 379 35.87 0.10 7.49
CA ALA A 379 36.69 -1.11 7.64
C ALA A 379 37.82 -1.15 6.59
N ASN A 380 37.50 -0.85 5.33
CA ASN A 380 38.48 -0.79 4.24
C ASN A 380 39.55 0.29 4.46
N GLN A 381 39.21 1.42 5.09
CA GLN A 381 40.19 2.46 5.42
C GLN A 381 41.18 2.00 6.49
N VAL A 382 40.70 1.32 7.54
CA VAL A 382 41.59 0.73 8.58
C VAL A 382 42.49 -0.34 7.98
N PHE A 383 41.98 -1.18 7.07
CA PHE A 383 42.77 -2.20 6.37
C PHE A 383 43.93 -1.60 5.55
N LYS A 384 43.71 -0.47 4.88
CA LYS A 384 44.80 0.24 4.15
C LYS A 384 45.95 0.63 5.07
N LEU A 385 45.66 1.09 6.29
CA LEU A 385 46.68 1.47 7.26
C LEU A 385 47.49 0.25 7.74
N VAL A 386 46.87 -0.93 7.89
CA VAL A 386 47.56 -2.20 8.22
C VAL A 386 48.56 -2.59 7.13
N ASN A 387 48.16 -2.46 5.86
CA ASN A 387 49.04 -2.78 4.73
C ASN A 387 50.23 -1.81 4.64
N MET A 388 50.00 -0.51 4.84
CA MET A 388 51.05 0.50 4.84
C MET A 388 52.11 0.22 5.92
N TRP A 389 51.70 -0.13 7.14
CA TRP A 389 52.64 -0.50 8.21
C TRP A 389 53.49 -1.73 7.83
N SER A 390 52.88 -2.70 7.15
CA SER A 390 53.58 -3.92 6.70
C SER A 390 54.65 -3.65 5.64
N GLN A 391 54.43 -2.68 4.76
CA GLN A 391 55.37 -2.31 3.70
C GLN A 391 56.63 -1.63 4.27
N ILE A 392 56.47 -0.78 5.29
CA ILE A 392 57.57 -0.13 6.00
C ILE A 392 58.49 -1.19 6.65
N GLU A 393 57.92 -2.20 7.32
CA GLU A 393 58.71 -3.27 7.96
C GLU A 393 59.52 -4.13 6.95
N GLN A 394 59.08 -4.19 5.69
CA GLN A 394 59.67 -5.05 4.65
C GLN A 394 60.68 -4.32 3.75
N GLY A 395 60.88 -3.00 3.91
CA GLY A 395 61.81 -2.23 3.09
C GLY A 395 61.35 -2.06 1.63
N SER A 396 60.04 -1.95 1.40
CA SER A 396 59.44 -1.70 0.07
C SER A 396 59.43 -0.20 -0.26
N GLU A 397 59.33 0.16 -1.55
CA GLU A 397 59.30 1.56 -1.99
C GLU A 397 58.28 2.39 -1.19
N PRO A 398 58.66 3.56 -0.66
CA PRO A 398 57.79 4.34 0.22
C PRO A 398 56.59 4.91 -0.55
N ILE A 399 55.40 4.86 0.08
CA ILE A 399 54.23 5.60 -0.41
C ILE A 399 54.49 7.08 -0.14
N SER A 400 54.49 7.90 -1.19
CA SER A 400 54.88 9.31 -1.17
C SER A 400 53.95 10.23 -0.35
N GLU A 401 52.67 9.87 -0.21
CA GLU A 401 51.70 10.58 0.63
C GLU A 401 50.83 9.60 1.42
N ILE A 402 50.62 9.88 2.71
CA ILE A 402 49.66 9.11 3.52
C ILE A 402 48.27 9.39 2.94
N PRO A 403 47.47 8.36 2.59
CA PRO A 403 46.17 8.56 1.97
C PRO A 403 45.26 9.45 2.82
N ASP A 404 44.55 10.36 2.17
CA ASP A 404 43.53 11.20 2.82
C ASP A 404 42.35 10.32 3.23
N LEU A 405 42.29 10.00 4.52
CA LEU A 405 41.29 9.10 5.11
C LEU A 405 40.39 9.90 6.06
N SER A 406 39.11 9.54 6.09
CA SER A 406 38.13 10.11 7.05
C SER A 406 38.34 9.65 8.50
N ILE A 407 39.37 8.84 8.77
CA ILE A 407 39.72 8.28 10.07
C ILE A 407 41.12 8.72 10.48
N HIS A 408 41.38 8.72 11.79
CA HIS A 408 42.66 9.13 12.34
C HIS A 408 43.77 8.13 12.00
N ILE A 409 44.92 8.63 11.54
CA ILE A 409 46.11 7.82 11.29
C ILE A 409 46.91 7.72 12.59
N PRO A 410 47.27 6.52 13.08
CA PRO A 410 48.05 6.37 14.30
C PRO A 410 49.38 7.15 14.24
N VAL A 411 49.69 7.91 15.29
CA VAL A 411 50.89 8.77 15.35
C VAL A 411 52.18 7.96 15.18
N GLU A 412 52.23 6.76 15.74
CA GLU A 412 53.37 5.85 15.63
C GLU A 412 53.56 5.33 14.21
N LEU A 413 52.49 5.20 13.42
CA LEU A 413 52.58 4.89 11.99
C LEU A 413 53.17 6.07 11.22
N VAL A 414 52.70 7.29 11.50
CA VAL A 414 53.23 8.52 10.88
C VAL A 414 54.71 8.68 11.18
N LYS A 415 55.13 8.55 12.46
CA LYS A 415 56.55 8.61 12.85
C LYS A 415 57.39 7.54 12.14
N SER A 416 56.87 6.31 12.04
CA SER A 416 57.57 5.22 11.36
C SER A 416 57.69 5.48 9.86
N HIS A 417 56.68 6.08 9.24
CA HIS A 417 56.65 6.45 7.83
C HIS A 417 57.58 7.64 7.53
N GLU A 418 57.57 8.69 8.37
CA GLU A 418 58.48 9.84 8.27
C GLU A 418 59.95 9.44 8.44
N LEU A 419 60.24 8.59 9.43
CA LEU A 419 61.58 8.04 9.65
C LEU A 419 62.01 7.20 8.43
N TYR A 420 61.11 6.35 7.93
CA TYR A 420 61.37 5.51 6.77
C TYR A 420 61.61 6.31 5.48
N ILE A 421 60.85 7.37 5.23
CA ILE A 421 61.09 8.28 4.08
C ILE A 421 62.46 8.94 4.20
N THR A 422 62.84 9.37 5.41
CA THR A 422 64.14 10.01 5.65
C THR A 422 65.29 9.04 5.38
N ASP A 423 65.20 7.83 5.93
CA ASP A 423 66.17 6.77 5.70
C ASP A 423 66.20 6.34 4.22
N TRP A 424 65.05 6.27 3.56
CA TRP A 424 64.94 5.97 2.13
C TRP A 424 65.64 7.02 1.25
N ASN A 425 65.45 8.31 1.53
CA ASN A 425 66.12 9.39 0.81
C ASN A 425 67.65 9.33 0.99
N ILE A 426 68.14 8.94 2.18
CA ILE A 426 69.57 8.72 2.41
C ILE A 426 70.06 7.55 1.56
N LEU A 427 69.30 6.45 1.48
CA LEU A 427 69.65 5.30 0.62
C LEU A 427 69.63 5.66 -0.86
N GLU A 428 68.67 6.46 -1.33
CA GLU A 428 68.65 6.96 -2.71
C GLU A 428 69.83 7.89 -2.99
N GLU A 429 70.14 8.83 -2.09
CA GLU A 429 71.29 9.71 -2.22
C GLU A 429 72.60 8.91 -2.27
N VAL A 430 72.75 7.93 -1.38
CA VAL A 430 73.90 7.02 -1.36
C VAL A 430 73.97 6.19 -2.64
N ASN A 431 72.86 5.63 -3.11
CA ASN A 431 72.81 4.85 -4.34
C ASN A 431 73.19 5.70 -5.57
N CYS A 432 72.66 6.92 -5.65
CA CYS A 432 73.05 7.88 -6.67
C CYS A 432 74.55 8.17 -6.59
N ASN A 433 75.08 8.52 -5.41
CA ASN A 433 76.47 8.89 -5.22
C ASN A 433 77.45 7.74 -5.49
N LEU A 434 77.08 6.50 -5.18
CA LEU A 434 77.85 5.29 -5.48
C LEU A 434 77.68 4.82 -6.93
N GLY A 435 76.71 5.39 -7.65
CA GLY A 435 76.42 5.06 -9.03
C GLY A 435 77.60 5.33 -9.96
N PRO A 436 77.78 4.51 -11.02
CA PRO A 436 78.89 4.64 -11.96
C PRO A 436 78.90 6.00 -12.70
N GLU A 437 77.73 6.63 -12.82
CA GLU A 437 77.50 7.95 -13.42
C GLU A 437 78.30 9.07 -12.71
N ASN A 438 78.38 8.99 -11.38
CA ASN A 438 78.90 10.07 -10.53
C ASN A 438 80.39 9.98 -10.25
N LYS A 439 81.07 8.97 -10.81
CA LYS A 439 82.52 8.72 -10.66
C LYS A 439 82.99 8.91 -9.20
N PRO A 440 82.39 8.15 -8.26
CA PRO A 440 82.64 8.31 -6.84
C PRO A 440 84.14 8.26 -6.57
N ASP A 441 84.63 9.32 -5.94
CA ASP A 441 85.97 9.34 -5.40
C ASP A 441 86.02 8.59 -4.07
N ASP A 442 87.23 8.44 -3.58
CA ASP A 442 87.50 7.73 -2.34
C ASP A 442 86.77 8.31 -1.11
N SER A 443 86.48 9.62 -1.12
CA SER A 443 85.77 10.28 -0.02
C SER A 443 84.27 9.95 -0.02
N ILE A 444 83.68 9.81 -1.21
CA ILE A 444 82.27 9.48 -1.41
C ILE A 444 81.99 8.04 -0.95
N PHE A 445 82.88 7.11 -1.28
CA PHE A 445 82.77 5.72 -0.81
C PHE A 445 82.84 5.59 0.71
N HIS A 446 83.72 6.35 1.37
CA HIS A 446 83.83 6.32 2.82
C HIS A 446 82.62 6.96 3.53
N LYS A 447 82.10 8.05 2.97
CA LYS A 447 80.87 8.70 3.45
C LYS A 447 79.66 7.75 3.37
N ALA A 448 79.49 7.04 2.26
CA ALA A 448 78.41 6.08 2.08
C ALA A 448 78.40 4.96 3.14
N LEU A 449 79.55 4.43 3.55
CA LEU A 449 79.62 3.41 4.61
C LEU A 449 79.15 3.94 5.97
N LEU A 450 79.44 5.21 6.27
CA LEU A 450 79.00 5.87 7.50
C LEU A 450 77.50 6.16 7.49
N ASP A 451 76.95 6.54 6.33
CA ASP A 451 75.54 6.92 6.18
C ASP A 451 74.59 5.69 6.18
N ILE A 452 75.04 4.53 5.68
CA ILE A 452 74.21 3.31 5.60
C ILE A 452 74.15 2.54 6.94
N SER A 453 75.21 2.59 7.75
CA SER A 453 75.31 1.78 8.98
C SER A 453 74.14 1.99 9.96
N PRO A 454 73.71 3.24 10.27
CA PRO A 454 72.59 3.48 11.17
C PRO A 454 71.24 2.95 10.66
N ILE A 455 71.04 2.92 9.33
CA ILE A 455 69.79 2.47 8.70
C ILE A 455 69.64 0.95 8.84
N ASN A 456 70.73 0.21 8.69
CA ASN A 456 70.74 -1.24 8.94
C ASN A 456 70.53 -1.60 10.42
N ASP A 457 70.83 -0.69 11.36
CA ASP A 457 70.53 -0.88 12.79
C ASP A 457 69.04 -0.66 13.09
N HIS A 458 68.38 0.31 12.43
CA HIS A 458 66.94 0.58 12.59
C HIS A 458 66.06 -0.46 11.88
N PHE A 459 66.45 -0.89 10.67
CA PHE A 459 65.70 -1.83 9.84
C PHE A 459 66.62 -3.00 9.41
N PRO A 460 66.87 -3.99 10.28
CA PRO A 460 67.87 -5.04 10.03
C PRO A 460 67.56 -5.94 8.84
N ASN A 461 66.30 -5.99 8.41
CA ASN A 461 65.87 -6.76 7.23
C ASN A 461 65.75 -5.89 5.96
N HIS A 462 66.22 -4.63 5.98
CA HIS A 462 66.11 -3.71 4.85
C HIS A 462 67.00 -4.17 3.70
N ARG A 463 66.40 -4.74 2.66
CA ARG A 463 67.12 -5.40 1.57
C ARG A 463 68.05 -4.45 0.81
N PHE A 464 67.58 -3.24 0.51
CA PHE A 464 68.31 -2.25 -0.28
C PHE A 464 69.57 -1.69 0.42
N ALA A 465 69.45 -1.28 1.69
CA ALA A 465 70.56 -0.78 2.50
C ALA A 465 71.73 -1.79 2.63
N ASN A 466 71.40 -3.08 2.80
CA ASN A 466 72.39 -4.15 2.89
C ASN A 466 73.20 -4.37 1.60
N GLU A 467 72.63 -4.06 0.42
CA GLU A 467 73.32 -4.17 -0.87
C GLU A 467 74.30 -3.00 -1.08
N LEU A 468 73.88 -1.77 -0.77
CA LEU A 468 74.71 -0.57 -0.94
C LEU A 468 75.96 -0.58 -0.04
N TYR A 469 75.86 -1.12 1.18
CA TYR A 469 76.99 -1.18 2.12
C TYR A 469 78.18 -1.96 1.54
N LYS A 470 77.91 -3.08 0.85
CA LYS A 470 78.96 -3.92 0.23
C LYS A 470 79.62 -3.25 -0.97
N ILE A 471 78.87 -2.44 -1.72
CA ILE A 471 79.37 -1.72 -2.89
C ILE A 471 80.39 -0.67 -2.45
N ALA A 472 80.09 0.10 -1.40
CA ALA A 472 80.92 1.20 -0.94
C ALA A 472 82.31 0.76 -0.42
N GLU A 473 82.40 -0.38 0.28
CA GLU A 473 83.65 -0.92 0.83
C GLU A 473 84.67 -1.32 -0.26
N SER A 474 84.18 -1.80 -1.41
CA SER A 474 85.04 -2.28 -2.50
C SER A 474 85.52 -1.19 -3.47
N GLY A 475 84.79 -0.08 -3.62
CA GLY A 475 85.06 0.96 -4.60
C GLY A 475 86.22 1.91 -4.24
N SER A 476 86.40 2.25 -2.96
CA SER A 476 87.43 3.17 -2.46
C SER A 476 88.87 2.77 -2.86
N LEU A 477 89.21 1.49 -2.71
CA LEU A 477 90.56 0.99 -3.00
C LEU A 477 90.90 1.00 -4.50
N ARG A 478 89.90 0.80 -5.36
CA ARG A 478 90.04 0.68 -6.81
C ARG A 478 90.27 2.06 -7.47
N TYR A 479 89.54 3.08 -7.05
CA TYR A 479 89.61 4.44 -7.60
C TYR A 479 91.03 5.02 -7.64
N ARG A 480 91.80 4.88 -6.55
CA ARG A 480 93.15 5.47 -6.42
C ARG A 480 94.19 4.89 -7.39
N LEU A 481 93.97 3.69 -7.92
CA LEU A 481 94.89 3.03 -8.85
C LEU A 481 94.54 3.32 -10.32
N ASP A 482 93.28 3.60 -10.63
CA ASP A 482 92.76 3.84 -11.99
C ASP A 482 93.13 5.24 -12.52
N GLU A 483 93.11 6.25 -11.64
CA GLU A 483 93.43 7.66 -11.92
C GLU A 483 94.83 7.85 -12.54
N ALA A 484 95.81 7.05 -12.12
CA ALA A 484 97.18 7.12 -12.61
C ALA A 484 97.38 6.49 -14.01
N ILE A 485 96.51 5.56 -14.43
CA ILE A 485 96.58 4.94 -15.77
C ILE A 485 95.88 5.83 -16.82
N ILE A 486 94.75 6.45 -16.47
CA ILE A 486 93.90 7.22 -17.40
C ILE A 486 94.62 8.45 -17.97
N HIS A 487 95.51 9.09 -17.21
CA HIS A 487 96.24 10.28 -17.65
C HIS A 487 97.50 9.99 -18.47
N TRP A 488 97.71 8.74 -18.90
CA TRP A 488 98.97 8.27 -19.52
C TRP A 488 100.22 8.54 -18.64
N ASP A 489 100.06 8.78 -17.33
CA ASP A 489 101.16 9.02 -16.37
C ASP A 489 101.69 7.68 -15.82
N ILE A 490 102.36 6.96 -16.71
CA ILE A 490 102.84 5.59 -16.47
C ILE A 490 103.87 5.52 -15.31
N GLU A 491 104.49 6.64 -14.89
CA GLU A 491 105.47 6.65 -13.79
C GLU A 491 104.82 6.69 -12.40
N ARG A 492 103.79 7.53 -12.18
CA ARG A 492 103.07 7.64 -10.90
C ARG A 492 102.31 6.38 -10.51
N TYR A 493 101.78 5.70 -11.52
CA TYR A 493 101.12 4.41 -11.42
C TYR A 493 101.98 3.31 -10.75
N ILE A 494 103.27 3.26 -11.10
CA ILE A 494 104.23 2.25 -10.62
C ILE A 494 104.56 2.46 -9.13
N GLN A 495 104.40 3.68 -8.60
CA GLN A 495 104.73 4.03 -7.23
C GLN A 495 103.66 3.59 -6.22
N LEU A 496 102.37 3.81 -6.52
CA LEU A 496 101.23 3.44 -5.67
C LEU A 496 101.14 1.91 -5.44
N CYS A 497 101.48 1.11 -6.44
CA CYS A 497 101.49 -0.35 -6.32
C CYS A 497 102.54 -0.89 -5.34
N LYS A 498 103.58 -0.12 -5.00
CA LYS A 498 104.64 -0.55 -4.07
C LYS A 498 104.27 -0.33 -2.60
N GLU A 499 103.47 0.70 -2.29
CA GLU A 499 103.15 1.13 -0.92
C GLU A 499 102.17 0.20 -0.18
N GLN A 500 101.29 -0.53 -0.89
CA GLN A 500 100.22 -1.36 -0.28
C GLN A 500 100.52 -2.87 -0.20
N SER A 501 101.77 -3.28 -0.45
CA SER A 501 102.16 -4.69 -0.60
C SER A 501 102.17 -5.55 0.69
N ALA A 502 101.82 -4.99 1.86
CA ALA A 502 101.90 -5.69 3.16
C ALA A 502 100.71 -6.61 3.50
N THR A 503 99.53 -6.39 2.90
CA THR A 503 98.33 -7.27 3.02
C THR A 503 97.59 -7.31 1.69
N PRO A 504 97.80 -8.34 0.85
CA PRO A 504 97.31 -8.32 -0.52
C PRO A 504 95.81 -8.64 -0.57
N SER A 505 94.98 -7.64 -0.89
CA SER A 505 93.61 -7.86 -1.36
C SER A 505 93.65 -8.43 -2.80
N LYS A 506 92.57 -9.11 -3.21
CA LYS A 506 92.47 -9.70 -4.57
C LYS A 506 92.61 -8.63 -5.68
N VAL A 507 92.28 -7.38 -5.37
CA VAL A 507 92.35 -6.21 -6.28
C VAL A 507 93.80 -5.71 -6.49
N LEU A 508 94.69 -5.77 -5.50
CA LEU A 508 96.04 -5.18 -5.63
C LEU A 508 97.02 -6.02 -6.48
N MET A 509 96.91 -7.35 -6.42
CA MET A 509 97.77 -8.28 -7.18
C MET A 509 97.58 -8.16 -8.70
N GLN A 510 96.44 -7.63 -9.09
CA GLN A 510 96.03 -7.43 -10.46
C GLN A 510 96.77 -6.24 -11.11
N TYR A 511 96.99 -5.16 -10.36
CA TYR A 511 97.57 -3.89 -10.85
C TYR A 511 99.09 -4.01 -11.22
N LEU A 512 99.83 -4.93 -10.61
CA LEU A 512 101.29 -5.04 -10.84
C LEU A 512 101.72 -5.62 -12.21
N GLN A 513 100.81 -6.13 -13.04
CA GLN A 513 101.14 -6.88 -14.25
C GLN A 513 101.37 -6.03 -15.52
N LEU A 514 100.82 -4.81 -15.62
CA LEU A 514 100.89 -3.95 -16.83
C LEU A 514 102.25 -3.29 -17.12
N VAL A 515 103.15 -3.24 -16.14
CA VAL A 515 104.44 -2.54 -16.25
C VAL A 515 105.34 -3.13 -17.37
N LYS A 516 105.00 -4.32 -17.90
CA LYS A 516 105.75 -5.06 -18.94
C LYS A 516 105.49 -4.61 -20.40
N TYR A 517 104.49 -3.77 -20.72
CA TYR A 517 104.05 -3.47 -22.11
C TYR A 517 104.34 -2.04 -22.63
N LYS A 518 105.30 -1.34 -22.03
CA LYS A 518 105.60 0.10 -22.26
C LYS A 518 105.76 0.54 -23.73
N LYS A 519 106.31 -0.27 -24.63
CA LYS A 519 106.60 0.11 -26.04
C LYS A 519 105.36 0.16 -26.96
N THR A 520 104.39 -0.73 -26.75
CA THR A 520 103.19 -0.84 -27.60
C THR A 520 102.23 0.33 -27.36
N LEU A 521 102.12 0.74 -26.10
CA LEU A 521 101.32 1.86 -25.65
C LEU A 521 101.74 3.20 -26.28
N SER A 522 103.01 3.38 -26.64
CA SER A 522 103.50 4.58 -27.33
C SER A 522 103.15 4.66 -28.83
N LYS A 523 102.84 3.56 -29.53
CA LYS A 523 102.43 3.58 -30.95
C LYS A 523 100.95 3.91 -31.16
N LEU A 524 100.09 3.45 -30.25
CA LEU A 524 98.65 3.78 -30.26
C LEU A 524 98.40 5.27 -30.00
N GLN A 525 99.34 5.94 -29.32
CA GLN A 525 99.33 7.38 -29.12
C GLN A 525 99.41 8.19 -30.43
N SER A 526 100.02 7.68 -31.52
CA SER A 526 100.20 8.43 -32.78
C SER A 526 99.05 8.32 -33.79
N LEU A 527 98.19 7.29 -33.71
CA LEU A 527 96.99 7.18 -34.57
C LEU A 527 95.81 8.01 -34.05
N ALA A 528 95.88 8.46 -32.79
CA ALA A 528 94.84 9.18 -32.08
C ALA A 528 94.66 10.67 -32.47
N SER A 529 95.13 11.10 -33.66
CA SER A 529 95.28 12.51 -34.05
C SER A 529 94.53 12.97 -35.35
N VAL A 530 93.41 12.34 -35.75
CA VAL A 530 92.57 12.68 -36.95
C VAL A 530 91.33 13.56 -36.57
N GLU A 531 90.52 14.19 -37.46
CA GLU A 531 89.45 15.15 -37.03
C GLU A 531 87.93 14.90 -37.44
N SER A 532 87.48 14.36 -38.62
CA SER A 532 86.01 14.06 -38.94
C SER A 532 85.68 13.18 -40.22
N TYR A 533 84.38 12.85 -40.53
CA TYR A 533 83.86 11.99 -41.66
C TYR A 533 82.71 12.62 -42.54
N GLU A 534 82.54 12.22 -43.83
CA GLU A 534 81.47 12.74 -44.74
C GLU A 534 80.29 11.77 -45.04
N SER A 535 80.40 10.45 -44.78
CA SER A 535 79.33 9.46 -44.96
C SER A 535 79.47 8.26 -44.00
N ILE A 536 78.41 7.45 -43.80
CA ILE A 536 78.48 6.24 -42.94
C ILE A 536 79.58 5.28 -43.46
N GLN A 537 79.69 5.10 -44.78
CA GLN A 537 80.70 4.22 -45.39
C GLN A 537 82.16 4.68 -45.14
N GLN A 538 82.44 5.99 -45.16
CA GLN A 538 83.77 6.53 -44.87
C GLN A 538 84.20 6.33 -43.41
N GLY A 539 83.25 6.35 -42.48
CA GLY A 539 83.52 6.06 -41.06
C GLY A 539 83.90 4.60 -40.84
N LEU A 540 83.26 3.68 -41.57
CA LEU A 540 83.56 2.25 -41.52
C LEU A 540 84.97 1.94 -42.07
N ASP A 541 85.40 2.58 -43.16
CA ASP A 541 86.76 2.41 -43.73
C ASP A 541 87.91 2.89 -42.81
N TRP A 542 87.64 3.81 -41.88
CA TRP A 542 88.62 4.26 -40.87
C TRP A 542 88.80 3.22 -39.75
N MET A 543 87.70 2.57 -39.35
CA MET A 543 87.72 1.52 -38.32
C MET A 543 88.61 0.35 -38.75
N ASP A 544 88.51 -0.08 -40.01
CA ASP A 544 89.32 -1.18 -40.56
C ASP A 544 90.84 -0.95 -40.42
N LYS A 545 91.32 0.31 -40.52
CA LYS A 545 92.76 0.65 -40.37
C LYS A 545 93.22 0.70 -38.91
N TRP A 546 92.35 1.11 -37.99
CA TRP A 546 92.61 1.08 -36.55
C TRP A 546 92.72 -0.38 -36.06
N ASP A 547 91.81 -1.23 -36.52
CA ASP A 547 91.79 -2.65 -36.19
C ASP A 547 92.97 -3.42 -36.79
N ALA A 548 93.46 -3.05 -37.98
CA ALA A 548 94.70 -3.60 -38.55
C ALA A 548 95.95 -3.38 -37.67
N THR A 549 96.09 -2.21 -37.01
CA THR A 549 97.24 -1.89 -36.14
C THR A 549 97.18 -2.64 -34.80
N LEU A 550 95.97 -2.89 -34.30
CA LEU A 550 95.70 -3.78 -33.16
C LEU A 550 95.92 -5.26 -33.53
N CYS A 551 95.72 -5.66 -34.80
CA CYS A 551 95.99 -7.01 -35.27
C CYS A 551 97.49 -7.30 -35.43
N GLU A 552 98.33 -6.34 -35.87
CA GLU A 552 99.81 -6.48 -35.85
C GLU A 552 100.38 -6.75 -34.44
N THR A 553 99.65 -6.34 -33.40
CA THR A 553 100.00 -6.63 -32.00
C THR A 553 99.43 -7.96 -31.48
N LYS A 554 98.40 -8.53 -32.14
CA LYS A 554 97.82 -9.84 -31.82
C LYS A 554 98.58 -11.03 -32.43
N GLU A 555 99.24 -10.88 -33.57
CA GLU A 555 100.07 -11.97 -34.15
C GLU A 555 101.30 -12.33 -33.29
N ASN A 556 101.78 -11.41 -32.44
CA ASN A 556 102.79 -11.69 -31.40
C ASN A 556 102.11 -11.94 -30.04
N ASN A 557 101.45 -13.09 -29.96
CA ASN A 557 100.56 -13.57 -28.91
C ASN A 557 101.10 -13.48 -27.44
N LYS A 558 101.12 -12.29 -26.82
CA LYS A 558 101.49 -12.11 -25.39
C LYS A 558 100.77 -10.97 -24.65
N LEU A 559 99.61 -10.48 -25.09
CA LEU A 559 98.77 -9.56 -24.28
C LEU A 559 97.47 -10.19 -23.79
N VAL A 560 97.09 -11.37 -24.29
CA VAL A 560 95.76 -12.00 -24.09
C VAL A 560 95.80 -13.19 -23.13
N SER A 561 96.74 -13.23 -22.18
CA SER A 561 96.71 -14.26 -21.12
C SER A 561 96.89 -13.66 -19.74
N LEU A 562 96.19 -12.57 -19.46
CA LEU A 562 95.99 -12.06 -18.12
C LEU A 562 94.48 -12.12 -17.85
N ASP A 563 93.95 -13.34 -17.89
CA ASP A 563 92.59 -13.60 -17.45
C ASP A 563 92.52 -13.34 -15.95
N GLU A 564 91.54 -12.51 -15.55
CA GLU A 564 91.15 -12.13 -14.17
C GLU A 564 91.79 -10.88 -13.54
N VAL A 565 91.83 -9.74 -14.25
CA VAL A 565 92.41 -8.49 -13.74
C VAL A 565 91.67 -7.25 -14.28
N ASP A 566 91.23 -6.30 -13.42
CA ASP A 566 90.58 -5.02 -13.80
C ASP A 566 91.50 -4.02 -14.55
N LEU A 567 92.77 -4.39 -14.69
CA LEU A 567 93.84 -3.56 -15.17
C LEU A 567 94.00 -3.53 -16.69
N PRO A 568 93.99 -4.70 -17.37
CA PRO A 568 93.71 -4.77 -18.79
C PRO A 568 92.53 -3.89 -19.19
N VAL A 569 91.45 -3.82 -18.40
CA VAL A 569 90.23 -3.07 -18.75
C VAL A 569 90.47 -1.56 -18.83
N ILE A 570 91.35 -0.95 -18.04
CA ILE A 570 91.56 0.52 -18.07
C ILE A 570 92.45 0.92 -19.26
N VAL A 571 93.47 0.12 -19.55
CA VAL A 571 94.31 0.30 -20.75
C VAL A 571 93.51 -0.02 -22.01
N ASP A 572 92.71 -1.08 -21.98
CA ASP A 572 91.76 -1.42 -23.01
C ASP A 572 90.66 -0.34 -23.14
N ASN A 573 90.18 0.27 -22.05
CA ASN A 573 89.24 1.39 -22.06
C ASN A 573 89.84 2.66 -22.64
N LEU A 574 91.14 2.88 -22.46
CA LEU A 574 91.80 4.05 -23.03
C LEU A 574 92.05 3.87 -24.54
N ILE A 575 92.39 2.65 -24.98
CA ILE A 575 92.42 2.26 -26.41
C ILE A 575 91.00 2.30 -27.02
N LYS A 576 89.99 1.85 -26.26
CA LYS A 576 88.56 1.89 -26.63
C LYS A 576 87.96 3.29 -26.56
N ASN A 577 88.41 4.21 -25.70
CA ASN A 577 87.93 5.60 -25.65
C ASN A 577 88.48 6.41 -26.83
N THR A 578 89.76 6.21 -27.11
CA THR A 578 90.42 6.17 -28.42
C THR A 578 89.47 6.03 -29.62
N TYR A 579 89.14 4.76 -29.83
CA TYR A 579 88.22 4.26 -30.84
C TYR A 579 86.81 4.85 -30.72
N SER A 580 86.25 4.90 -29.51
CA SER A 580 84.89 5.36 -29.22
C SER A 580 84.68 6.85 -29.49
N LYS A 581 85.71 7.71 -29.40
CA LYS A 581 85.60 9.13 -29.73
C LYS A 581 85.29 9.32 -31.22
N TYR A 582 85.88 8.51 -32.08
CA TYR A 582 85.63 8.55 -33.53
C TYR A 582 84.39 7.73 -33.91
N LEU A 583 84.12 6.64 -33.20
CA LEU A 583 82.83 5.95 -33.24
C LEU A 583 81.66 6.91 -32.90
N LYS A 584 81.84 7.85 -31.97
CA LYS A 584 80.85 8.90 -31.64
C LYS A 584 80.58 9.87 -32.79
N LEU A 585 81.57 10.20 -33.62
CA LEU A 585 81.36 11.02 -34.82
C LEU A 585 80.52 10.29 -35.87
N LEU A 586 80.71 8.96 -35.97
CA LEU A 586 79.89 8.10 -36.81
C LEU A 586 78.47 7.93 -36.26
N TYR A 587 78.29 7.77 -34.94
CA TYR A 587 76.98 7.72 -34.29
C TYR A 587 76.20 9.04 -34.38
N SER A 588 76.85 10.18 -34.20
CA SER A 588 76.19 11.49 -34.37
C SER A 588 75.57 11.64 -35.77
N LYS A 589 76.18 11.04 -36.80
CA LYS A 589 75.63 11.05 -38.16
C LYS A 589 74.42 10.11 -38.32
N MET A 590 74.35 9.04 -37.52
CA MET A 590 73.20 8.13 -37.47
C MET A 590 72.04 8.73 -36.66
N ASP A 591 72.35 9.41 -35.55
CA ASP A 591 71.37 10.17 -34.76
C ASP A 591 70.66 11.23 -35.63
N ASP A 592 71.40 11.98 -36.45
CA ASP A 592 70.82 12.99 -37.36
C ASP A 592 69.77 12.39 -38.34
N LEU A 593 69.93 11.12 -38.73
CA LEU A 593 69.02 10.43 -39.67
C LEU A 593 67.80 9.81 -38.97
N LEU A 594 67.91 9.40 -37.70
CA LEU A 594 66.79 8.85 -36.92
C LEU A 594 65.70 9.88 -36.60
N VAL A 595 66.04 11.17 -36.60
CA VAL A 595 65.14 12.27 -36.22
C VAL A 595 64.49 12.94 -37.46
N ASP A 596 64.81 12.47 -38.68
CA ASP A 596 64.21 13.01 -39.91
C ASP A 596 62.80 12.45 -40.14
N GLU A 597 61.78 13.27 -39.86
CA GLU A 597 60.37 12.88 -39.97
C GLU A 597 59.91 12.58 -41.40
N SER A 598 60.68 12.97 -42.43
CA SER A 598 60.30 12.80 -43.84
C SER A 598 60.58 11.40 -44.40
N MET A 599 61.25 10.53 -43.64
CA MET A 599 61.64 9.19 -44.09
C MET A 599 60.50 8.15 -43.98
N ASN A 600 60.29 7.34 -45.01
CA ASN A 600 59.33 6.22 -44.95
C ASN A 600 59.97 4.95 -44.36
N SER A 601 59.14 3.96 -44.01
CA SER A 601 59.59 2.68 -43.42
C SER A 601 60.66 1.97 -44.28
N GLY A 602 60.55 2.02 -45.61
CA GLY A 602 61.51 1.41 -46.53
C GLY A 602 62.91 2.02 -46.49
N THR A 603 63.03 3.35 -46.47
CA THR A 603 64.34 4.02 -46.39
C THR A 603 65.03 3.79 -45.03
N LEU A 604 64.25 3.68 -43.96
CA LEU A 604 64.76 3.35 -42.62
C LEU A 604 65.28 1.90 -42.56
N PHE A 605 64.63 0.95 -43.24
CA PHE A 605 65.17 -0.40 -43.41
C PHE A 605 66.44 -0.44 -44.25
N GLU A 606 66.56 0.36 -45.32
CA GLU A 606 67.80 0.44 -46.10
C GLU A 606 68.99 0.96 -45.27
N CYS A 607 68.75 1.93 -44.36
CA CYS A 607 69.76 2.38 -43.40
C CYS A 607 70.12 1.29 -42.38
N ALA A 608 69.16 0.48 -41.96
CA ALA A 608 69.42 -0.68 -41.11
C ALA A 608 70.24 -1.75 -41.87
N ASP A 609 69.90 -2.04 -43.12
CA ASP A 609 70.57 -3.04 -43.96
C ASP A 609 72.04 -2.67 -44.23
N ALA A 610 72.36 -1.38 -44.38
CA ALA A 610 73.75 -0.92 -44.50
C ALA A 610 74.60 -1.24 -43.24
N LEU A 611 73.95 -1.44 -42.09
CA LEU A 611 74.57 -1.80 -40.82
C LEU A 611 74.52 -3.32 -40.55
N ASP A 612 73.88 -4.10 -41.41
CA ASP A 612 73.65 -5.55 -41.27
C ASP A 612 74.97 -6.33 -41.12
N LEU A 613 75.97 -6.01 -41.94
CA LEU A 613 77.31 -6.64 -41.89
C LEU A 613 78.09 -6.31 -40.60
N TRP A 614 77.66 -5.30 -39.84
CA TRP A 614 78.28 -4.83 -38.61
C TRP A 614 77.42 -5.10 -37.36
N GLN A 615 76.33 -5.88 -37.49
CA GLN A 615 75.41 -6.26 -36.41
C GLN A 615 76.07 -6.97 -35.23
N GLY A 616 77.30 -7.49 -35.40
CA GLY A 616 78.07 -8.07 -34.32
C GLY A 616 78.47 -7.06 -33.23
N ASP A 617 78.39 -5.75 -33.47
CA ASP A 617 78.68 -4.69 -32.49
C ASP A 617 77.40 -4.08 -31.91
N ASN A 618 77.19 -4.25 -30.59
CA ASN A 618 75.98 -3.86 -29.86
C ASN A 618 75.47 -2.43 -30.08
N LYS A 619 76.34 -1.45 -30.36
CA LYS A 619 75.89 -0.07 -30.60
C LYS A 619 75.39 0.12 -32.02
N PHE A 620 76.02 -0.53 -33.01
CA PHE A 620 75.45 -0.60 -34.35
C PHE A 620 74.21 -1.50 -34.37
N SER A 621 74.15 -2.55 -33.53
CA SER A 621 72.93 -3.31 -33.30
C SER A 621 71.84 -2.44 -32.66
N ARG A 622 72.18 -1.48 -31.79
CA ARG A 622 71.23 -0.49 -31.26
C ARG A 622 70.75 0.43 -32.37
N TYR A 623 71.62 1.07 -33.15
CA TYR A 623 71.16 1.93 -34.24
C TYR A 623 70.36 1.15 -35.29
N TYR A 624 70.80 -0.06 -35.64
CA TYR A 624 70.05 -1.01 -36.45
C TYR A 624 68.66 -1.27 -35.86
N ARG A 625 68.58 -1.56 -34.56
CA ARG A 625 67.34 -1.79 -33.84
C ARG A 625 66.48 -0.53 -33.73
N ASP A 626 67.04 0.64 -33.49
CA ASP A 626 66.34 1.91 -33.35
C ASP A 626 65.77 2.32 -34.72
N PHE A 627 66.54 2.15 -35.82
CA PHE A 627 66.04 2.28 -37.20
C PHE A 627 64.96 1.24 -37.51
N GLN A 628 65.13 -0.02 -37.09
CA GLN A 628 64.12 -1.07 -37.26
C GLN A 628 62.86 -0.81 -36.44
N GLN A 629 62.96 -0.40 -35.18
CA GLN A 629 61.83 -0.10 -34.30
C GLN A 629 61.06 1.10 -34.82
N LEU A 630 61.75 2.15 -35.27
CA LEU A 630 61.11 3.30 -35.90
C LEU A 630 60.47 2.92 -37.24
N ALA A 631 61.12 2.07 -38.04
CA ALA A 631 60.57 1.53 -39.28
C ALA A 631 59.34 0.65 -39.01
N TRP A 632 59.36 -0.20 -37.99
CA TRP A 632 58.23 -1.03 -37.57
C TRP A 632 57.12 -0.20 -36.96
N LYS A 633 57.41 0.83 -36.17
CA LYS A 633 56.42 1.78 -35.63
C LYS A 633 55.70 2.51 -36.76
N ARG A 634 56.44 3.03 -37.74
CA ARG A 634 55.87 3.62 -38.96
C ARG A 634 55.11 2.58 -39.77
N GLY A 635 55.65 1.38 -39.91
CA GLY A 635 55.00 0.25 -40.58
C GLY A 635 53.68 -0.17 -39.93
N ILE A 636 53.59 -0.25 -38.60
CA ILE A 636 52.33 -0.55 -37.88
C ILE A 636 51.30 0.54 -38.16
N GLN A 637 51.70 1.81 -38.10
CA GLN A 637 50.81 2.92 -38.41
C GLN A 637 50.37 2.91 -39.88
N GLU A 638 51.29 2.65 -40.81
CA GLU A 638 51.01 2.47 -42.24
C GLU A 638 50.03 1.31 -42.47
N GLU A 639 50.24 0.14 -41.84
CA GLU A 639 49.40 -1.06 -41.94
C GLU A 639 48.02 -0.91 -41.27
N ILE A 640 47.94 -0.23 -40.11
CA ILE A 640 46.67 0.17 -39.48
C ILE A 640 45.90 1.11 -40.40
N ASN A 641 46.57 2.08 -41.02
CA ASN A 641 45.94 3.05 -41.91
C ASN A 641 45.39 2.41 -43.20
N VAL A 642 45.95 1.27 -43.65
CA VAL A 642 45.44 0.50 -44.79
C VAL A 642 44.55 -0.69 -44.40
N GLY A 643 44.27 -0.90 -43.10
CA GLY A 643 43.33 -1.91 -42.60
C GLY A 643 43.87 -3.35 -42.57
N ASN A 644 45.18 -3.55 -42.54
CA ASN A 644 45.78 -4.88 -42.49
C ASN A 644 46.15 -5.29 -41.06
N TRP A 645 45.17 -5.82 -40.30
CA TRP A 645 45.33 -6.13 -38.88
C TRP A 645 46.36 -7.22 -38.60
N ASN A 646 46.45 -8.24 -39.45
CA ASN A 646 47.47 -9.28 -39.28
C ASN A 646 48.86 -8.74 -39.60
N GLY A 647 48.98 -7.84 -40.59
CA GLY A 647 50.21 -7.10 -40.87
C GLY A 647 50.62 -6.21 -39.70
N ALA A 648 49.68 -5.42 -39.17
CA ALA A 648 49.89 -4.57 -38.00
C ALA A 648 50.20 -5.37 -36.72
N LYS A 649 49.54 -6.51 -36.48
CA LYS A 649 49.84 -7.41 -35.35
C LYS A 649 51.19 -8.08 -35.49
N SER A 650 51.53 -8.51 -36.70
CA SER A 650 52.85 -9.09 -36.98
C SER A 650 53.91 -8.01 -36.79
N ALA A 651 53.75 -6.83 -37.39
CA ALA A 651 54.63 -5.69 -37.20
C ALA A 651 54.70 -5.22 -35.73
N LEU A 652 53.61 -5.29 -34.97
CA LEU A 652 53.58 -4.98 -33.53
C LEU A 652 54.29 -6.06 -32.71
N MET A 653 54.18 -7.33 -33.10
CA MET A 653 54.97 -8.41 -32.51
C MET A 653 56.45 -8.29 -32.88
N GLU A 654 56.78 -7.93 -34.12
CA GLU A 654 58.15 -7.67 -34.58
C GLU A 654 58.72 -6.39 -33.94
N PHE A 655 57.90 -5.37 -33.68
CA PHE A 655 58.28 -4.20 -32.87
C PHE A 655 58.60 -4.62 -31.43
N ARG A 656 57.79 -5.51 -30.85
CA ARG A 656 58.07 -6.06 -29.51
C ARG A 656 59.31 -6.96 -29.50
N GLN A 657 59.50 -7.79 -30.53
CA GLN A 657 60.66 -8.68 -30.66
C GLN A 657 61.95 -7.92 -30.97
N SER A 658 61.85 -6.82 -31.71
CA SER A 658 62.93 -5.85 -31.88
C SER A 658 63.14 -4.99 -30.62
N GLY A 659 62.33 -5.13 -29.57
CA GLY A 659 62.57 -4.56 -28.24
C GLY A 659 62.05 -3.14 -28.02
N GLY A 660 60.96 -2.75 -28.70
CA GLY A 660 60.31 -1.44 -28.49
C GLY A 660 59.78 -1.23 -27.06
N GLU A 661 59.60 0.03 -26.65
CA GLU A 661 59.18 0.40 -25.29
C GLU A 661 57.78 -0.11 -24.95
N GLU A 662 57.57 -0.60 -23.72
CA GLU A 662 56.29 -1.20 -23.30
C GLU A 662 55.15 -0.17 -23.23
N THR A 663 55.44 1.09 -22.87
CA THR A 663 54.46 2.18 -22.87
C THR A 663 53.98 2.52 -24.29
N GLU A 664 54.90 2.62 -25.26
CA GLU A 664 54.56 2.83 -26.66
C GLU A 664 53.88 1.60 -27.27
N TYR A 665 54.31 0.40 -26.88
CA TYR A 665 53.65 -0.85 -27.22
C TYR A 665 52.22 -0.86 -26.68
N GLU A 666 51.97 -0.48 -25.42
CA GLU A 666 50.64 -0.41 -24.83
C GLU A 666 49.76 0.64 -25.52
N GLN A 667 50.32 1.77 -25.93
CA GLN A 667 49.62 2.79 -26.70
C GLN A 667 49.24 2.26 -28.10
N LEU A 668 50.20 1.71 -28.84
CA LEU A 668 49.97 1.13 -30.18
C LEU A 668 49.07 -0.11 -30.10
N HIS A 669 49.18 -0.91 -29.05
CA HIS A 669 48.33 -2.06 -28.78
C HIS A 669 46.92 -1.64 -28.41
N THR A 670 46.75 -0.56 -27.64
CA THR A 670 45.43 -0.02 -27.29
C THR A 670 44.76 0.61 -28.51
N LEU A 671 45.52 1.35 -29.33
CA LEU A 671 45.06 1.86 -30.62
C LEU A 671 44.68 0.73 -31.59
N LEU A 672 45.51 -0.31 -31.68
CA LEU A 672 45.23 -1.51 -32.47
C LEU A 672 44.03 -2.28 -31.91
N SER A 673 43.91 -2.43 -30.58
CA SER A 673 42.78 -3.12 -29.92
C SER A 673 41.47 -2.38 -30.16
N LEU A 674 41.50 -1.04 -30.12
CA LEU A 674 40.36 -0.21 -30.47
C LEU A 674 39.98 -0.41 -31.94
N LYS A 675 40.93 -0.27 -32.87
CA LYS A 675 40.68 -0.38 -34.31
C LYS A 675 40.27 -1.79 -34.74
N GLU A 676 40.85 -2.81 -34.11
CA GLU A 676 40.44 -4.20 -34.28
C GLU A 676 39.04 -4.45 -33.70
N SER A 677 38.74 -3.95 -32.49
CA SER A 677 37.41 -4.13 -31.89
C SER A 677 36.32 -3.38 -32.64
N GLU A 678 36.66 -2.23 -33.24
CA GLU A 678 35.80 -1.48 -34.16
C GLU A 678 35.40 -2.32 -35.38
N GLU A 679 36.29 -3.20 -35.87
CA GLU A 679 36.03 -4.09 -37.00
C GLU A 679 35.48 -5.48 -36.60
N ALA A 680 35.79 -5.98 -35.40
CA ALA A 680 35.54 -7.37 -35.00
C ALA A 680 34.24 -7.61 -34.22
N ASP A 681 33.94 -6.82 -33.18
CA ASP A 681 32.80 -7.10 -32.27
C ASP A 681 32.36 -5.86 -31.45
N PRO A 682 31.10 -5.41 -31.57
CA PRO A 682 30.52 -4.30 -30.80
C PRO A 682 30.58 -4.44 -29.28
N ALA A 683 30.49 -5.66 -28.74
CA ALA A 683 30.52 -5.89 -27.29
C ALA A 683 31.94 -5.68 -26.75
N LYS A 684 32.95 -6.21 -27.45
CA LYS A 684 34.36 -5.98 -27.12
C LYS A 684 34.73 -4.50 -27.24
N LEU A 685 34.18 -3.79 -28.23
CA LEU A 685 34.36 -2.35 -28.34
C LEU A 685 33.81 -1.61 -27.12
N ALA A 686 32.62 -1.98 -26.61
CA ALA A 686 32.04 -1.37 -25.42
C ALA A 686 32.91 -1.59 -24.16
N ASP A 687 33.43 -2.81 -23.98
CA ASP A 687 34.34 -3.13 -22.87
C ASP A 687 35.66 -2.37 -22.96
N VAL A 688 36.28 -2.34 -24.14
CA VAL A 688 37.53 -1.59 -24.38
C VAL A 688 37.33 -0.10 -24.13
N LEU A 689 36.19 0.48 -24.58
CA LEU A 689 35.85 1.88 -24.32
C LEU A 689 35.61 2.14 -22.83
N TYR A 690 35.00 1.20 -22.11
CA TYR A 690 34.72 1.34 -20.68
C TYR A 690 36.00 1.22 -19.84
N ASP A 691 36.77 0.15 -20.05
CA ASP A 691 37.95 -0.17 -19.25
C ASP A 691 39.13 0.76 -19.52
N LYS A 692 39.25 1.25 -20.77
CA LYS A 692 40.38 2.08 -21.20
C LYS A 692 40.00 3.53 -21.53
N TRP A 693 38.84 4.00 -21.05
CA TRP A 693 38.31 5.35 -21.32
C TRP A 693 39.35 6.46 -21.18
N TYR A 694 40.06 6.50 -20.05
CA TYR A 694 41.06 7.54 -19.75
C TYR A 694 42.32 7.44 -20.62
N ALA A 695 42.69 6.24 -21.07
CA ALA A 695 43.86 6.03 -21.94
C ALA A 695 43.58 6.42 -23.40
N LEU A 696 42.31 6.33 -23.82
CA LEU A 696 41.86 6.66 -25.17
C LEU A 696 41.64 8.17 -25.38
N LEU A 697 41.26 8.90 -24.31
CA LEU A 697 40.91 10.32 -24.37
C LEU A 697 42.01 11.23 -24.97
N PRO A 698 43.30 11.08 -24.64
CA PRO A 698 44.36 11.91 -25.25
C PRO A 698 44.71 11.50 -26.68
N GLN A 699 44.34 10.28 -27.10
CA GLN A 699 44.73 9.68 -28.38
C GLN A 699 43.70 9.93 -29.49
N LEU A 700 42.43 10.12 -29.13
CA LEU A 700 41.34 10.38 -30.05
C LEU A 700 40.82 11.82 -29.87
N GLY A 701 40.73 12.58 -30.95
CA GLY A 701 40.07 13.89 -30.90
C GLY A 701 38.59 13.76 -30.53
N GLY A 702 38.01 14.81 -29.93
CA GLY A 702 36.63 14.78 -29.40
C GLY A 702 35.57 14.30 -30.42
N GLN A 703 35.74 14.62 -31.70
CA GLN A 703 34.82 14.20 -32.77
C GLN A 703 34.95 12.70 -33.12
N GLN A 704 36.17 12.16 -33.14
CA GLN A 704 36.39 10.73 -33.38
C GLN A 704 35.86 9.87 -32.22
N MET A 705 35.91 10.41 -31.00
CA MET A 705 35.37 9.73 -29.83
C MET A 705 33.84 9.60 -29.88
N GLU A 706 33.15 10.64 -30.34
CA GLU A 706 31.71 10.59 -30.54
C GLU A 706 31.31 9.54 -31.58
N ASP A 707 31.98 9.52 -32.73
CA ASP A 707 31.66 8.59 -33.82
C ASP A 707 31.80 7.12 -33.40
N VAL A 708 32.85 6.82 -32.62
CA VAL A 708 33.11 5.48 -32.08
C VAL A 708 32.06 5.10 -31.03
N LEU A 709 31.70 6.01 -30.12
CA LEU A 709 30.66 5.76 -29.12
C LEU A 709 29.28 5.59 -29.74
N PHE A 710 28.93 6.42 -30.71
CA PHE A 710 27.66 6.33 -31.42
C PHE A 710 27.55 4.99 -32.14
N SER A 711 28.61 4.57 -32.84
CA SER A 711 28.66 3.28 -33.54
C SER A 711 28.55 2.09 -32.56
N CYS A 712 29.26 2.16 -31.43
CA CYS A 712 29.20 1.16 -30.37
C CYS A 712 27.79 1.03 -29.77
N MET A 713 27.14 2.16 -29.47
CA MET A 713 25.76 2.22 -28.96
C MET A 713 24.76 1.61 -29.93
N MET A 714 24.79 2.06 -31.19
CA MET A 714 23.92 1.56 -32.25
C MET A 714 24.04 0.04 -32.42
N ASN A 715 25.26 -0.47 -32.42
CA ASN A 715 25.51 -1.89 -32.62
C ASN A 715 25.08 -2.73 -31.41
N ASN A 716 25.41 -2.34 -30.17
CA ASN A 716 24.97 -3.07 -28.98
C ASN A 716 23.44 -3.06 -28.83
N TRP A 717 22.79 -1.96 -29.21
CA TRP A 717 21.33 -1.86 -29.25
C TRP A 717 20.72 -2.86 -30.24
N ARG A 718 21.24 -2.93 -31.48
CA ARG A 718 20.78 -3.89 -32.49
C ARG A 718 20.91 -5.35 -32.04
N HIS A 719 21.93 -5.66 -31.24
CA HIS A 719 22.17 -7.02 -30.72
C HIS A 719 21.45 -7.31 -29.39
N ASN A 720 20.69 -6.36 -28.85
CA ASN A 720 19.95 -6.49 -27.59
C ASN A 720 20.83 -6.75 -26.35
N ASP A 721 22.05 -6.26 -26.33
CA ASP A 721 22.98 -6.46 -25.22
C ASP A 721 22.78 -5.40 -24.13
N GLU A 722 21.75 -5.61 -23.30
CA GLU A 722 21.36 -4.68 -22.23
C GLU A 722 22.47 -4.42 -21.20
N ALA A 723 23.34 -5.41 -20.97
CA ALA A 723 24.45 -5.28 -20.01
C ALA A 723 25.50 -4.26 -20.49
N HIS A 724 25.82 -4.25 -21.78
CA HIS A 724 26.76 -3.30 -22.37
C HIS A 724 26.11 -1.94 -22.66
N LEU A 725 24.83 -1.92 -23.04
CA LEU A 725 24.08 -0.67 -23.17
C LEU A 725 24.01 0.11 -21.86
N ALA A 726 23.89 -0.56 -20.72
CA ALA A 726 23.89 0.10 -19.40
C ALA A 726 25.23 0.78 -19.06
N LYS A 727 26.35 0.36 -19.66
CA LYS A 727 27.68 0.97 -19.44
C LYS A 727 27.84 2.30 -20.19
N LEU A 728 27.15 2.47 -21.33
CA LEU A 728 27.33 3.62 -22.23
C LEU A 728 26.85 4.97 -21.66
N PRO A 729 25.68 5.09 -20.99
CA PRO A 729 25.28 6.34 -20.32
C PRO A 729 26.27 6.81 -19.25
N ARG A 730 26.91 5.86 -18.56
CA ARG A 730 27.91 6.16 -17.53
C ARG A 730 29.21 6.69 -18.13
N LEU A 731 29.64 6.14 -19.26
CA LEU A 731 30.78 6.66 -20.04
C LEU A 731 30.51 8.08 -20.55
N MET A 732 29.27 8.38 -20.90
CA MET A 732 28.87 9.73 -21.26
C MET A 732 28.84 10.70 -20.09
N GLU A 733 28.40 10.28 -18.90
CA GLU A 733 28.46 11.13 -17.71
C GLU A 733 29.91 11.51 -17.39
N LEU A 734 30.84 10.56 -17.58
CA LEU A 734 32.28 10.81 -17.52
C LEU A 734 32.73 11.77 -18.63
N GLY A 735 32.25 11.61 -19.87
CA GLY A 735 32.52 12.50 -20.99
C GLY A 735 31.98 13.93 -20.84
N ARG A 736 30.79 14.12 -20.25
CA ARG A 736 30.19 15.45 -19.98
C ARG A 736 31.00 16.30 -19.00
N ARG A 737 31.90 15.69 -18.22
CA ARG A 737 32.84 16.41 -17.34
C ARG A 737 33.98 17.08 -18.13
N PHE A 738 34.11 16.80 -19.43
CA PHE A 738 35.10 17.38 -20.31
C PHE A 738 34.45 18.36 -21.29
N PRO A 739 34.61 19.68 -21.11
CA PRO A 739 33.95 20.70 -21.93
C PRO A 739 34.44 20.77 -23.38
N GLU A 740 35.52 20.06 -23.72
CA GLU A 740 36.13 20.03 -25.06
C GLU A 740 35.40 19.09 -26.04
N ILE A 741 34.46 18.26 -25.54
CA ILE A 741 33.68 17.31 -26.35
C ILE A 741 32.32 17.94 -26.68
N HIS A 742 32.08 18.23 -27.96
CA HIS A 742 30.79 18.68 -28.47
C HIS A 742 29.99 17.50 -29.03
N TRP A 743 28.89 17.13 -28.36
CA TRP A 743 28.01 16.04 -28.79
C TRP A 743 27.04 16.50 -29.91
N SER A 744 26.88 15.68 -30.95
CA SER A 744 25.90 15.93 -32.00
C SER A 744 24.45 15.78 -31.54
N ASP A 745 23.54 16.39 -32.31
CA ASP A 745 22.09 16.24 -32.13
C ASP A 745 21.64 14.79 -32.33
N SER A 746 22.29 14.02 -33.22
CA SER A 746 21.98 12.61 -33.49
C SER A 746 22.28 11.72 -32.28
N PHE A 747 23.40 11.97 -31.63
CA PHE A 747 23.81 11.27 -30.42
C PHE A 747 22.86 11.60 -29.25
N SER A 748 22.54 12.88 -29.07
CA SER A 748 21.58 13.35 -28.06
C SER A 748 20.17 12.77 -28.26
N LEU A 749 19.72 12.63 -29.50
CA LEU A 749 18.44 12.02 -29.85
C LEU A 749 18.36 10.54 -29.41
N TRP A 750 19.42 9.78 -29.66
CA TRP A 750 19.49 8.36 -29.28
C TRP A 750 19.53 8.14 -27.77
N MET A 751 20.20 9.04 -27.04
CA MET A 751 20.19 8.98 -25.58
C MET A 751 18.80 9.18 -25.00
N ASN A 752 18.07 10.18 -25.49
CA ASN A 752 16.67 10.39 -25.10
C ASN A 752 15.81 9.16 -25.43
N TRP A 753 16.08 8.49 -26.56
CA TRP A 753 15.38 7.25 -26.93
C TRP A 753 15.68 6.11 -25.96
N LEU A 754 16.95 5.87 -25.59
CA LEU A 754 17.32 4.78 -24.67
C LEU A 754 16.69 4.97 -23.28
N ASP A 755 16.65 6.20 -22.77
CA ASP A 755 15.99 6.53 -21.50
C ASP A 755 14.48 6.23 -21.58
N ILE A 756 13.83 6.66 -22.67
CA ILE A 756 12.42 6.38 -22.93
C ILE A 756 12.19 4.87 -23.06
N GLU A 757 13.05 4.16 -23.79
CA GLU A 757 12.96 2.72 -24.02
C GLU A 757 13.07 1.90 -22.72
N TYR A 758 13.97 2.31 -21.82
CA TYR A 758 14.11 1.71 -20.50
C TYR A 758 12.84 1.87 -19.66
N GLU A 759 12.28 3.09 -19.61
CA GLU A 759 11.05 3.39 -18.87
C GLU A 759 9.82 2.69 -19.48
N LEU A 760 9.76 2.55 -20.80
CA LEU A 760 8.69 1.82 -21.50
C LEU A 760 8.70 0.32 -21.23
N ASN A 761 9.79 -0.24 -20.71
CA ASN A 761 9.88 -1.64 -20.31
C ASN A 761 9.40 -1.88 -18.87
N GLN A 762 9.07 -0.83 -18.10
CA GLN A 762 8.58 -0.96 -16.73
C GLN A 762 7.12 -1.45 -16.67
N PRO A 763 6.70 -2.16 -15.60
CA PRO A 763 5.31 -2.67 -15.46
C PRO A 763 4.24 -1.57 -15.43
N LYS A 764 4.61 -0.36 -15.01
CA LYS A 764 3.77 0.84 -15.04
C LYS A 764 4.56 1.93 -15.73
N VAL A 765 4.09 2.33 -16.91
CA VAL A 765 4.73 3.40 -17.68
C VAL A 765 4.28 4.75 -17.14
N ASP A 766 5.24 5.59 -16.76
CA ASP A 766 4.96 6.94 -16.27
C ASP A 766 4.41 7.85 -17.40
N LYS A 767 3.50 8.75 -17.01
CA LYS A 767 2.94 9.79 -17.88
C LYS A 767 4.03 10.70 -18.46
N ASN A 768 5.11 10.96 -17.71
CA ASN A 768 6.23 11.76 -18.21
C ASN A 768 7.02 11.03 -19.30
N CYS A 769 7.23 9.71 -19.15
CA CYS A 769 7.84 8.88 -20.19
C CYS A 769 7.00 8.92 -21.48
N LEU A 770 5.68 8.72 -21.38
CA LEU A 770 4.79 8.82 -22.55
C LEU A 770 4.81 10.22 -23.16
N SER A 771 4.84 11.28 -22.35
CA SER A 771 4.98 12.66 -22.84
C SER A 771 6.31 12.88 -23.56
N ALA A 772 7.41 12.32 -23.04
CA ALA A 772 8.73 12.37 -23.68
C ALA A 772 8.73 11.60 -25.01
N LEU A 773 8.13 10.42 -25.07
CA LEU A 773 7.93 9.64 -26.29
C LEU A 773 7.12 10.43 -27.33
N ILE A 774 6.02 11.07 -26.91
CA ILE A 774 5.21 11.93 -27.79
C ILE A 774 6.04 13.10 -28.32
N LYS A 775 6.80 13.79 -27.46
CA LYS A 775 7.68 14.89 -27.90
C LYS A 775 8.78 14.41 -28.85
N LEU A 776 9.27 13.18 -28.68
CA LEU A 776 10.34 12.64 -29.49
C LEU A 776 9.84 12.14 -30.86
N VAL A 777 8.66 11.54 -30.90
CA VAL A 777 8.17 10.75 -32.05
C VAL A 777 6.97 11.38 -32.74
N LEU A 778 6.10 12.05 -31.98
CA LEU A 778 4.79 12.55 -32.41
C LEU A 778 4.74 14.08 -32.38
N LEU A 779 5.75 14.70 -32.99
CA LEU A 779 5.81 16.15 -33.17
C LEU A 779 4.71 16.65 -34.10
N ASP A 780 4.31 17.90 -33.87
CA ASP A 780 3.17 18.58 -34.50
C ASP A 780 3.10 18.41 -36.03
N LYS A 781 1.87 18.39 -36.56
CA LYS A 781 1.50 17.91 -37.91
C LYS A 781 2.55 18.23 -39.00
N GLY A 782 3.26 17.20 -39.50
CA GLY A 782 3.96 17.27 -40.79
C GLY A 782 5.50 17.21 -40.76
N ARG A 783 6.16 16.97 -39.62
CA ARG A 783 7.60 16.66 -39.61
C ARG A 783 7.85 15.17 -39.87
N LYS A 784 8.83 14.85 -40.73
CA LYS A 784 9.29 13.48 -40.96
C LYS A 784 9.90 12.93 -39.67
N LEU A 785 9.52 11.71 -39.28
CA LEU A 785 10.21 10.99 -38.21
C LEU A 785 11.70 10.87 -38.55
N ASN A 786 12.56 11.18 -37.58
CA ASN A 786 13.99 11.03 -37.76
C ASN A 786 14.29 9.57 -38.14
N GLU A 787 15.04 9.37 -39.24
CA GLU A 787 15.29 8.03 -39.79
C GLU A 787 15.99 7.11 -38.78
N LEU A 788 16.79 7.70 -37.88
CA LEU A 788 17.49 7.00 -36.81
C LEU A 788 16.55 6.30 -35.81
N LEU A 789 15.33 6.81 -35.59
CA LEU A 789 14.39 6.26 -34.62
C LEU A 789 13.44 5.20 -35.20
N ARG A 790 13.45 4.97 -36.51
CA ARG A 790 12.49 4.04 -37.15
C ARG A 790 12.69 2.58 -36.73
N GLU A 791 13.90 2.08 -36.86
CA GLU A 791 14.25 0.70 -36.51
C GLU A 791 13.96 0.41 -35.02
N PRO A 792 14.30 1.30 -34.08
CA PRO A 792 13.90 1.16 -32.67
C PRO A 792 12.42 1.16 -32.39
N LEU A 793 11.68 2.07 -33.02
CA LEU A 793 10.24 2.14 -32.86
C LEU A 793 9.57 0.88 -33.40
N ASP A 794 9.94 0.42 -34.60
CA ASP A 794 9.38 -0.81 -35.20
C ASP A 794 9.62 -2.04 -34.30
N ARG A 795 10.82 -2.14 -33.70
CA ARG A 795 11.14 -3.20 -32.74
C ARG A 795 10.23 -3.15 -31.51
N LYS A 796 10.07 -1.97 -30.88
CA LYS A 796 9.24 -1.81 -29.68
C LYS A 796 7.78 -2.11 -29.93
N ILE A 797 7.25 -1.63 -31.06
CA ILE A 797 5.87 -1.88 -31.47
C ILE A 797 5.64 -3.39 -31.65
N THR A 798 6.60 -4.09 -32.24
CA THR A 798 6.54 -5.56 -32.40
C THR A 798 6.54 -6.27 -31.04
N GLN A 799 7.36 -5.82 -30.09
CA GLN A 799 7.37 -6.36 -28.72
C GLN A 799 6.03 -6.12 -28.00
N TRP A 800 5.48 -4.91 -28.08
CA TRP A 800 4.17 -4.60 -27.47
C TRP A 800 3.02 -5.38 -28.11
N GLN A 801 3.12 -5.69 -29.41
CA GLN A 801 2.13 -6.53 -30.09
C GLN A 801 2.14 -7.98 -29.58
N GLN A 802 3.31 -8.49 -29.18
CA GLN A 802 3.48 -9.87 -28.71
C GLN A 802 3.22 -10.05 -27.21
N ASN A 803 3.25 -8.96 -26.42
CA ASN A 803 3.09 -9.00 -24.98
C ASN A 803 1.69 -8.50 -24.54
N ASP A 804 0.87 -9.39 -23.99
CA ASP A 804 -0.49 -9.08 -23.52
C ASP A 804 -0.53 -7.96 -22.47
N THR A 805 0.49 -7.80 -21.62
CA THR A 805 0.52 -6.73 -20.60
C THR A 805 0.70 -5.34 -21.21
N ASN A 806 1.39 -5.26 -22.34
CA ASN A 806 1.72 -3.99 -23.01
C ASN A 806 0.80 -3.73 -24.21
N TYR A 807 -0.23 -4.54 -24.38
CA TYR A 807 -1.15 -4.44 -25.51
C TYR A 807 -1.94 -3.12 -25.53
N LEU A 808 -2.20 -2.51 -24.36
CA LEU A 808 -2.80 -1.17 -24.27
C LEU A 808 -1.90 -0.08 -24.87
N LEU A 809 -0.58 -0.16 -24.61
CA LEU A 809 0.41 0.77 -25.17
C LEU A 809 0.51 0.59 -26.68
N TYR A 810 0.49 -0.66 -27.17
CA TYR A 810 0.40 -0.95 -28.60
C TYR A 810 -0.85 -0.31 -29.22
N ALA A 811 -2.02 -0.48 -28.60
CA ALA A 811 -3.28 0.04 -29.11
C ALA A 811 -3.30 1.57 -29.18
N TRP A 812 -2.82 2.23 -28.12
CA TRP A 812 -2.64 3.68 -28.09
C TRP A 812 -1.63 4.16 -29.14
N PHE A 813 -0.42 3.58 -29.16
CA PHE A 813 0.67 4.04 -30.02
C PHE A 813 0.33 3.86 -31.50
N LYS A 814 -0.30 2.75 -31.88
CA LYS A 814 -0.78 2.52 -33.26
C LYS A 814 -1.69 3.65 -33.72
N HIS A 815 -2.59 4.11 -32.86
CA HIS A 815 -3.49 5.23 -33.16
C HIS A 815 -2.73 6.57 -33.18
N ALA A 816 -1.81 6.76 -32.25
CA ALA A 816 -0.99 7.96 -32.15
C ALA A 816 -0.09 8.15 -33.40
N ALA A 817 0.43 7.06 -33.94
CA ALA A 817 1.39 7.03 -35.03
C ALA A 817 0.77 6.99 -36.44
N ARG A 818 -0.56 7.07 -36.59
CA ARG A 818 -1.27 7.01 -37.89
C ARG A 818 -0.80 8.04 -38.92
N ASN A 819 -0.29 9.18 -38.44
CA ASN A 819 0.15 10.31 -39.28
C ASN A 819 1.68 10.39 -39.47
N ILE A 820 2.45 9.44 -38.93
CA ILE A 820 3.90 9.41 -39.11
C ILE A 820 4.22 9.15 -40.58
N THR A 821 5.03 10.02 -41.19
CA THR A 821 5.45 9.90 -42.59
C THR A 821 6.96 9.64 -42.67
N PRO A 822 7.40 8.56 -43.34
CA PRO A 822 6.65 7.43 -43.89
C PRO A 822 6.06 6.53 -42.78
N PRO A 823 5.01 5.74 -43.08
CA PRO A 823 4.42 4.82 -42.11
C PRO A 823 5.43 3.75 -41.66
N LEU A 824 5.39 3.43 -40.37
CA LEU A 824 6.16 2.34 -39.75
C LEU A 824 5.63 0.98 -40.24
N ARG A 825 6.53 0.04 -40.59
CA ARG A 825 6.15 -1.26 -41.18
C ARG A 825 5.33 -2.11 -40.22
N SER A 826 5.65 -2.06 -38.93
CA SER A 826 4.94 -2.78 -37.86
C SER A 826 3.49 -2.31 -37.65
N ILE A 827 3.15 -1.10 -38.12
CA ILE A 827 1.82 -0.50 -37.97
C ILE A 827 0.93 -0.76 -39.19
N SER A 828 1.52 -0.82 -40.39
CA SER A 828 0.77 -0.96 -41.66
C SER A 828 0.10 -2.32 -41.84
N ASP A 829 0.65 -3.37 -41.23
CA ASP A 829 0.26 -4.77 -41.54
C ASP A 829 -0.64 -5.41 -40.47
N ALA A 830 -0.94 -4.71 -39.38
CA ALA A 830 -1.59 -5.29 -38.20
C ALA A 830 -3.10 -5.01 -38.10
N VAL A 831 -3.85 -5.96 -37.52
CA VAL A 831 -5.27 -5.82 -37.13
C VAL A 831 -5.46 -4.62 -36.20
N GLU A 832 -6.60 -3.93 -36.27
CA GLU A 832 -6.96 -2.81 -35.38
C GLU A 832 -6.99 -3.29 -33.91
N PRO A 833 -6.02 -2.92 -33.06
CA PRO A 833 -5.90 -3.46 -31.69
C PRO A 833 -7.00 -2.98 -30.74
N LEU A 834 -7.57 -1.81 -31.02
CA LEU A 834 -8.73 -1.29 -30.29
C LEU A 834 -9.96 -2.19 -30.49
N ASP A 835 -10.13 -2.78 -31.67
CA ASP A 835 -11.22 -3.72 -31.94
C ASP A 835 -11.07 -5.00 -31.13
N LYS A 836 -9.84 -5.48 -30.94
CA LYS A 836 -9.56 -6.64 -30.07
C LYS A 836 -9.90 -6.33 -28.62
N ILE A 837 -9.40 -5.21 -28.05
CA ILE A 837 -9.71 -4.81 -26.67
C ILE A 837 -11.23 -4.69 -26.47
N TYR A 838 -11.92 -4.07 -27.43
CA TYR A 838 -13.37 -3.97 -27.41
C TYR A 838 -14.07 -5.33 -27.49
N HIS A 839 -13.57 -6.24 -28.34
CA HIS A 839 -14.12 -7.58 -28.46
C HIS A 839 -13.91 -8.42 -27.20
N ASP A 840 -12.71 -8.38 -26.62
CA ASP A 840 -12.35 -9.07 -25.37
C ASP A 840 -13.21 -8.56 -24.20
N THR A 841 -13.38 -7.24 -24.09
CA THR A 841 -14.31 -6.62 -23.11
C THR A 841 -15.74 -7.09 -23.32
N LYS A 842 -16.19 -7.14 -24.59
CA LYS A 842 -17.55 -7.59 -24.94
C LYS A 842 -17.74 -9.08 -24.61
N GLU A 843 -16.73 -9.90 -24.82
CA GLU A 843 -16.77 -11.33 -24.49
C GLU A 843 -16.76 -11.54 -22.97
N LEU A 844 -15.89 -10.85 -22.24
CA LEU A 844 -15.83 -10.86 -20.78
C LEU A 844 -17.18 -10.46 -20.18
N THR A 845 -17.73 -9.33 -20.60
CA THR A 845 -19.04 -8.84 -20.13
C THR A 845 -20.17 -9.79 -20.49
N ALA A 846 -20.19 -10.38 -21.69
CA ALA A 846 -21.19 -11.37 -22.07
C ALA A 846 -21.10 -12.65 -21.22
N ASN A 847 -19.88 -13.16 -21.01
CA ASN A 847 -19.63 -14.37 -20.21
C ASN A 847 -19.99 -14.15 -18.73
N LEU A 848 -19.67 -12.98 -18.18
CA LEU A 848 -20.01 -12.63 -16.80
C LEU A 848 -21.50 -12.33 -16.62
N ASP A 849 -22.18 -11.65 -17.55
CA ASP A 849 -23.64 -11.47 -17.52
C ASP A 849 -24.36 -12.83 -17.54
N LYS A 850 -23.95 -13.73 -18.44
CA LYS A 850 -24.48 -15.09 -18.49
C LYS A 850 -24.26 -15.84 -17.17
N SER A 851 -23.02 -15.79 -16.65
CA SER A 851 -22.68 -16.46 -15.39
C SER A 851 -23.49 -15.91 -14.21
N LEU A 852 -23.66 -14.58 -14.13
CA LEU A 852 -24.45 -13.91 -13.11
C LEU A 852 -25.93 -14.32 -13.18
N ARG A 853 -26.50 -14.38 -14.38
CA ARG A 853 -27.90 -14.83 -14.59
C ARG A 853 -28.11 -16.29 -14.25
N GLU A 854 -27.11 -17.14 -14.49
CA GLU A 854 -27.17 -18.57 -14.23
C GLU A 854 -26.84 -18.97 -12.78
N LEU A 855 -26.36 -18.04 -11.95
CA LEU A 855 -26.07 -18.30 -10.54
C LEU A 855 -27.34 -18.77 -9.81
N PRO A 856 -27.33 -19.96 -9.18
CA PRO A 856 -28.51 -20.48 -8.49
C PRO A 856 -28.72 -19.87 -7.11
N LYS A 857 -27.65 -19.35 -6.49
CA LYS A 857 -27.67 -18.71 -5.16
C LYS A 857 -26.72 -17.52 -5.15
N LEU A 858 -27.10 -16.49 -4.41
CA LEU A 858 -26.27 -15.31 -4.13
C LEU A 858 -25.13 -15.74 -3.18
N LYS A 859 -23.89 -15.71 -3.66
CA LYS A 859 -22.69 -16.02 -2.88
C LYS A 859 -21.74 -14.82 -2.95
N HIS A 860 -21.40 -14.26 -1.79
CA HIS A 860 -20.57 -13.05 -1.69
C HIS A 860 -19.24 -13.20 -2.45
N GLU A 861 -18.50 -14.29 -2.22
CA GLU A 861 -17.21 -14.57 -2.87
C GLU A 861 -17.28 -14.53 -4.41
N LYS A 862 -18.35 -15.09 -5.01
CA LYS A 862 -18.50 -15.13 -6.47
C LYS A 862 -18.81 -13.75 -7.04
N ILE A 863 -19.67 -12.98 -6.36
CA ILE A 863 -20.04 -11.63 -6.78
C ILE A 863 -18.82 -10.72 -6.69
N GLN A 864 -18.05 -10.81 -5.60
CA GLN A 864 -16.82 -10.06 -5.41
C GLN A 864 -15.77 -10.40 -6.47
N LYS A 865 -15.58 -11.69 -6.78
CA LYS A 865 -14.68 -12.11 -7.87
C LYS A 865 -15.07 -11.49 -9.22
N TYR A 866 -16.36 -11.51 -9.56
CA TYR A 866 -16.84 -10.91 -10.81
C TYR A 866 -16.71 -9.38 -10.81
N HIS A 867 -16.93 -8.73 -9.67
CA HIS A 867 -16.72 -7.29 -9.50
C HIS A 867 -15.26 -6.91 -9.76
N LEU A 868 -14.30 -7.63 -9.17
CA LEU A 868 -12.87 -7.38 -9.35
C LEU A 868 -12.43 -7.53 -10.82
N LEU A 869 -12.93 -8.56 -11.52
CA LEU A 869 -12.62 -8.77 -12.94
C LEU A 869 -13.15 -7.61 -13.81
N LEU A 870 -14.40 -7.18 -13.59
CA LEU A 870 -15.00 -6.06 -14.33
C LEU A 870 -14.31 -4.73 -13.98
N GLN A 871 -13.88 -4.56 -12.73
CA GLN A 871 -13.19 -3.34 -12.29
C GLN A 871 -11.79 -3.24 -12.89
N ALA A 872 -11.03 -4.34 -12.93
CA ALA A 872 -9.73 -4.37 -13.61
C ALA A 872 -9.86 -4.02 -15.11
N ASP A 873 -10.89 -4.53 -15.77
CA ASP A 873 -11.16 -4.20 -17.18
C ASP A 873 -11.56 -2.73 -17.37
N LYS A 874 -12.34 -2.16 -16.44
CA LYS A 874 -12.66 -0.73 -16.43
C LYS A 874 -11.39 0.13 -16.26
N GLU A 875 -10.50 -0.24 -15.34
CA GLU A 875 -9.23 0.47 -15.14
C GLU A 875 -8.37 0.46 -16.41
N ASN A 876 -8.39 -0.63 -17.18
CA ASN A 876 -7.71 -0.68 -18.47
C ASN A 876 -8.29 0.33 -19.47
N TRP A 877 -9.62 0.48 -19.53
CA TRP A 877 -10.28 1.51 -20.34
C TRP A 877 -9.98 2.93 -19.87
N ASP A 878 -9.97 3.16 -18.55
CA ASP A 878 -9.64 4.46 -17.97
C ASP A 878 -8.18 4.85 -18.28
N ARG A 879 -7.22 3.91 -18.14
CA ARG A 879 -5.81 4.12 -18.54
C ARG A 879 -5.67 4.40 -20.02
N LEU A 880 -6.42 3.68 -20.86
CA LEU A 880 -6.41 3.91 -22.30
C LEU A 880 -6.92 5.33 -22.62
N ALA A 881 -7.98 5.80 -21.95
CA ALA A 881 -8.46 7.17 -22.10
C ALA A 881 -7.40 8.20 -21.68
N ASP A 882 -6.70 7.97 -20.56
CA ASP A 882 -5.60 8.84 -20.11
C ASP A 882 -4.46 8.92 -21.12
N TYR A 883 -4.08 7.80 -21.74
CA TYR A 883 -3.05 7.80 -22.79
C TYR A 883 -3.49 8.59 -24.02
N PHE A 884 -4.76 8.46 -24.43
CA PHE A 884 -5.31 9.25 -25.55
C PHE A 884 -5.36 10.75 -25.23
N ASN A 885 -5.55 11.14 -23.97
CA ASN A 885 -5.53 12.54 -23.53
C ASN A 885 -4.14 13.20 -23.59
N LEU A 886 -3.07 12.40 -23.68
CA LEU A 886 -1.70 12.92 -23.84
C LEU A 886 -1.38 13.37 -25.27
N LEU A 887 -2.19 12.95 -26.25
CA LEU A 887 -1.89 13.21 -27.65
C LEU A 887 -1.98 14.72 -27.95
N PRO A 888 -1.04 15.27 -28.73
CA PRO A 888 -1.02 16.69 -29.07
C PRO A 888 -2.10 17.07 -30.11
N PHE A 889 -2.90 16.10 -30.55
CA PHE A 889 -3.98 16.25 -31.50
C PHE A 889 -5.22 15.48 -31.02
N VAL A 890 -6.40 15.91 -31.49
CA VAL A 890 -7.65 15.21 -31.19
C VAL A 890 -7.68 13.89 -31.99
N PRO A 891 -7.77 12.73 -31.32
CA PRO A 891 -7.85 11.44 -31.99
C PRO A 891 -9.22 11.26 -32.66
N ASP A 892 -9.26 10.62 -33.82
CA ASP A 892 -10.50 10.32 -34.54
C ASP A 892 -11.47 9.43 -33.73
N PHE A 893 -10.93 8.63 -32.80
CA PHE A 893 -11.67 7.79 -31.88
C PHE A 893 -11.20 8.05 -30.44
N GLN A 894 -12.13 8.43 -29.56
CA GLN A 894 -11.88 8.47 -28.12
C GLN A 894 -12.39 7.17 -27.48
N PRO A 895 -11.50 6.31 -26.94
CA PRO A 895 -11.92 5.13 -26.22
C PRO A 895 -12.78 5.54 -25.02
N SER A 896 -13.94 4.92 -24.88
CA SER A 896 -14.84 5.13 -23.75
C SER A 896 -15.27 3.77 -23.22
N VAL A 897 -15.39 3.69 -21.89
CA VAL A 897 -15.79 2.48 -21.18
C VAL A 897 -17.09 1.94 -21.78
N PRO A 898 -17.14 0.69 -22.27
CA PRO A 898 -18.34 0.12 -22.84
C PRO A 898 -19.51 0.14 -21.84
N LYS A 899 -20.69 0.60 -22.27
CA LYS A 899 -21.87 0.74 -21.39
C LYS A 899 -22.19 -0.55 -20.63
N LYS A 900 -22.06 -1.69 -21.30
CA LYS A 900 -22.34 -3.02 -20.73
C LYS A 900 -21.39 -3.39 -19.58
N LEU A 901 -20.13 -2.95 -19.63
CA LEU A 901 -19.16 -3.13 -18.56
C LEU A 901 -19.60 -2.35 -17.31
N SER A 902 -19.92 -1.07 -17.48
CA SER A 902 -20.45 -0.21 -16.40
C SER A 902 -21.74 -0.75 -15.80
N GLU A 903 -22.68 -1.23 -16.63
CA GLU A 903 -23.92 -1.86 -16.18
C GLU A 903 -23.66 -3.09 -15.30
N LEU A 904 -22.74 -3.97 -15.70
CA LEU A 904 -22.42 -5.18 -14.92
C LEU A 904 -21.68 -4.88 -13.62
N ILE A 905 -20.83 -3.85 -13.59
CA ILE A 905 -20.22 -3.36 -12.35
C ILE A 905 -21.34 -2.90 -11.39
N GLN A 906 -22.29 -2.10 -11.86
CA GLN A 906 -23.42 -1.66 -11.03
C GLN A 906 -24.28 -2.84 -10.56
N ILE A 907 -24.54 -3.83 -11.43
CA ILE A 907 -25.29 -5.05 -11.07
C ILE A 907 -24.55 -5.86 -10.00
N THR A 908 -23.23 -6.04 -10.11
CA THR A 908 -22.44 -6.78 -9.11
C THR A 908 -22.41 -6.06 -7.76
N VAL A 909 -22.28 -4.73 -7.75
CA VAL A 909 -22.39 -3.90 -6.52
C VAL A 909 -23.78 -4.06 -5.90
N PHE A 910 -24.82 -3.92 -6.71
CA PHE A 910 -26.22 -4.08 -6.28
C PHE A 910 -26.50 -5.46 -5.66
N LEU A 911 -26.03 -6.52 -6.31
CA LEU A 911 -26.14 -7.89 -5.80
C LEU A 911 -25.35 -8.10 -4.50
N GLY A 912 -24.19 -7.46 -4.38
CA GLY A 912 -23.39 -7.44 -3.14
C GLY A 912 -24.13 -6.79 -1.98
N GLN A 913 -24.67 -5.58 -2.19
CA GLN A 913 -25.47 -4.84 -1.21
C GLN A 913 -26.71 -5.63 -0.78
N LEU A 914 -27.44 -6.21 -1.74
CA LEU A 914 -28.62 -7.03 -1.44
C LEU A 914 -28.27 -8.26 -0.59
N ASN A 915 -27.14 -8.91 -0.85
CA ASN A 915 -26.70 -10.04 -0.04
C ASN A 915 -26.41 -9.62 1.41
N GLN A 916 -25.74 -8.48 1.59
CA GLN A 916 -25.43 -7.95 2.90
C GLN A 916 -26.69 -7.56 3.67
N GLN A 917 -27.62 -6.85 3.02
CA GLN A 917 -28.92 -6.49 3.62
C GLN A 917 -29.70 -7.72 4.08
N LEU A 918 -29.67 -8.81 3.31
CA LEU A 918 -30.34 -10.07 3.71
C LEU A 918 -29.69 -10.73 4.93
N LEU A 919 -28.36 -10.68 5.03
CA LEU A 919 -27.64 -11.21 6.19
C LEU A 919 -27.91 -10.36 7.45
N GLU A 920 -27.95 -9.04 7.30
CA GLU A 920 -28.30 -8.12 8.41
C GLU A 920 -29.74 -8.37 8.89
N LEU A 921 -30.68 -8.53 7.97
CA LEU A 921 -32.08 -8.85 8.31
C LEU A 921 -32.24 -10.18 9.06
N GLU A 922 -31.35 -11.15 8.86
CA GLU A 922 -31.35 -12.39 9.65
C GLU A 922 -30.86 -12.17 11.09
N GLU A 923 -30.03 -11.16 11.35
CA GLU A 923 -29.40 -10.92 12.65
C GLU A 923 -30.09 -9.84 13.49
N VAL A 924 -31.21 -9.28 13.04
CA VAL A 924 -31.97 -8.24 13.75
C VAL A 924 -33.38 -8.67 14.14
N ASP A 925 -34.05 -7.85 14.95
CA ASP A 925 -35.48 -8.02 15.25
C ASP A 925 -36.35 -7.42 14.13
N LEU A 926 -37.02 -8.28 13.37
CA LEU A 926 -37.85 -7.88 12.23
C LEU A 926 -39.16 -7.19 12.63
N ARG A 927 -39.50 -7.17 13.93
CA ARG A 927 -40.68 -6.45 14.44
C ARG A 927 -40.45 -4.93 14.48
N GLU A 928 -39.19 -4.49 14.51
CA GLU A 928 -38.84 -3.08 14.48
C GLU A 928 -39.24 -2.43 13.14
N ALA A 929 -39.74 -1.20 13.21
CA ALA A 929 -40.27 -0.51 12.04
C ALA A 929 -39.19 -0.24 10.96
N SER A 930 -37.94 -0.03 11.35
CA SER A 930 -36.77 0.11 10.47
C SER A 930 -36.50 -1.19 9.71
N ASN A 931 -36.34 -2.30 10.42
CA ASN A 931 -36.02 -3.61 9.84
C ASN A 931 -37.15 -4.12 8.94
N LYS A 932 -38.41 -3.86 9.30
CA LYS A 932 -39.57 -4.16 8.44
C LYS A 932 -39.54 -3.40 7.11
N ARG A 933 -39.05 -2.16 7.09
CA ARG A 933 -38.86 -1.40 5.85
C ARG A 933 -37.71 -1.94 5.04
N THR A 934 -36.58 -2.25 5.68
CA THR A 934 -35.43 -2.88 5.01
C THR A 934 -35.84 -4.19 4.36
N LEU A 935 -36.64 -5.01 5.04
CA LEU A 935 -37.23 -6.23 4.48
C LEU A 935 -38.15 -5.94 3.28
N THR A 936 -39.03 -4.92 3.40
CA THR A 936 -39.92 -4.51 2.30
C THR A 936 -39.13 -3.98 1.10
N ASN A 937 -38.07 -3.22 1.34
CA ASN A 937 -37.17 -2.71 0.32
C ASN A 937 -36.44 -3.87 -0.36
N ALA A 938 -35.88 -4.82 0.40
CA ALA A 938 -35.25 -6.02 -0.14
C ALA A 938 -36.21 -6.84 -1.01
N ILE A 939 -37.49 -6.97 -0.62
CA ILE A 939 -38.55 -7.58 -1.44
C ILE A 939 -38.77 -6.80 -2.74
N GLY A 940 -38.86 -5.48 -2.68
CA GLY A 940 -38.97 -4.62 -3.87
C GLY A 940 -37.75 -4.73 -4.79
N THR A 941 -36.57 -4.89 -4.20
CA THR A 941 -35.27 -4.98 -4.87
C THR A 941 -35.09 -6.32 -5.58
N VAL A 942 -35.42 -7.46 -4.94
CA VAL A 942 -35.37 -8.79 -5.58
C VAL A 942 -36.33 -8.90 -6.77
N LYS A 943 -37.45 -8.18 -6.76
CA LYS A 943 -38.36 -8.13 -7.92
C LYS A 943 -37.72 -7.52 -9.18
N LYS A 944 -36.68 -6.69 -9.03
CA LYS A 944 -35.92 -6.10 -10.15
C LYS A 944 -34.93 -7.08 -10.79
N LEU A 945 -34.67 -8.23 -10.16
CA LEU A 945 -33.79 -9.29 -10.67
C LEU A 945 -34.50 -10.25 -11.64
N ASP A 946 -35.41 -9.74 -12.47
CA ASP A 946 -36.10 -10.55 -13.46
C ASP A 946 -35.11 -11.18 -14.45
N GLY A 947 -35.29 -12.47 -14.72
CA GLY A 947 -34.37 -13.27 -15.55
C GLY A 947 -33.11 -13.80 -14.87
N TYR A 948 -32.93 -13.61 -13.55
CA TYR A 948 -31.83 -14.23 -12.79
C TYR A 948 -32.30 -15.49 -12.05
N LYS A 949 -31.60 -16.62 -12.21
CA LYS A 949 -31.97 -17.90 -11.57
C LYS A 949 -31.99 -17.84 -10.04
N MET A 950 -31.18 -16.97 -9.43
CA MET A 950 -31.14 -16.79 -7.97
C MET A 950 -32.40 -16.13 -7.39
N GLN A 951 -33.23 -15.47 -8.22
CA GLN A 951 -34.38 -14.69 -7.76
C GLN A 951 -35.36 -15.56 -6.95
N ALA A 952 -35.64 -16.79 -7.42
CA ALA A 952 -36.53 -17.71 -6.72
C ALA A 952 -36.00 -18.07 -5.32
N GLY A 953 -34.69 -18.30 -5.19
CA GLY A 953 -34.06 -18.60 -3.90
C GLY A 953 -34.06 -17.39 -2.95
N LEU A 954 -33.87 -16.18 -3.48
CA LEU A 954 -33.92 -14.94 -2.70
C LEU A 954 -35.35 -14.62 -2.23
N ASN A 955 -36.36 -14.82 -3.09
CA ASN A 955 -37.76 -14.68 -2.73
C ASN A 955 -38.14 -15.66 -1.61
N ALA A 956 -37.75 -16.94 -1.71
CA ALA A 956 -38.02 -17.92 -0.66
C ALA A 956 -37.39 -17.53 0.69
N ARG A 957 -36.17 -16.98 0.67
CA ARG A 957 -35.48 -16.48 1.87
C ARG A 957 -36.20 -15.27 2.48
N LEU A 958 -36.64 -14.33 1.64
CA LEU A 958 -37.42 -13.17 2.07
C LEU A 958 -38.83 -13.53 2.58
N GLU A 959 -39.48 -14.50 1.98
CA GLU A 959 -40.76 -15.05 2.46
C GLU A 959 -40.59 -15.70 3.83
N THR A 960 -39.48 -16.41 4.05
CA THR A 960 -39.13 -16.99 5.36
C THR A 960 -38.97 -15.89 6.42
N LEU A 961 -38.22 -14.83 6.11
CA LEU A 961 -38.07 -13.65 6.97
C LEU A 961 -39.41 -12.94 7.23
N SER A 962 -40.25 -12.77 6.21
CA SER A 962 -41.56 -12.12 6.35
C SER A 962 -42.52 -12.93 7.21
N ALA A 963 -42.50 -14.25 7.10
CA ALA A 963 -43.37 -15.14 7.87
C ALA A 963 -43.04 -15.15 9.37
N LEU A 964 -41.82 -14.76 9.78
CA LEU A 964 -41.51 -14.58 11.20
C LEU A 964 -42.36 -13.50 11.87
N GLN A 965 -42.98 -12.60 11.10
CA GLN A 965 -43.93 -11.61 11.64
C GLN A 965 -45.22 -12.25 12.18
N ASP A 966 -45.52 -13.50 11.82
CA ASP A 966 -46.70 -14.23 12.32
C ASP A 966 -46.56 -14.64 13.80
N ILE A 967 -45.34 -14.54 14.35
CA ILE A 967 -45.07 -14.87 15.76
C ILE A 967 -45.79 -13.95 16.75
N ASN A 968 -46.23 -12.77 16.29
CA ASN A 968 -46.89 -11.79 17.15
C ASN A 968 -48.16 -12.36 17.80
N TYR A 969 -48.87 -13.28 17.16
CA TYR A 969 -50.07 -13.89 17.74
C TYR A 969 -49.77 -14.75 18.98
N PRO A 970 -48.98 -15.84 18.88
CA PRO A 970 -48.67 -16.66 20.06
C PRO A 970 -47.86 -15.87 21.11
N LEU A 971 -47.05 -14.91 20.69
CA LEU A 971 -46.30 -14.02 21.59
C LEU A 971 -47.22 -13.13 22.44
N ASN A 972 -48.23 -12.51 21.84
CA ASN A 972 -49.21 -11.71 22.58
C ASN A 972 -50.05 -12.58 23.53
N ARG A 973 -50.41 -13.81 23.12
CA ARG A 973 -51.10 -14.77 23.99
C ARG A 973 -50.26 -15.17 25.20
N LEU A 974 -48.97 -15.44 24.98
CA LEU A 974 -48.03 -15.71 26.07
C LEU A 974 -47.97 -14.52 27.05
N LYS A 975 -47.84 -13.29 26.54
CA LYS A 975 -47.83 -12.07 27.35
C LYS A 975 -49.10 -11.91 28.18
N ASP A 976 -50.27 -12.13 27.60
CA ASP A 976 -51.56 -12.05 28.30
C ASP A 976 -51.63 -13.04 29.48
N GLU A 977 -51.15 -14.27 29.29
CA GLU A 977 -51.10 -15.26 30.37
C GLU A 977 -50.01 -14.95 31.41
N ILE A 978 -48.87 -14.34 31.02
CA ILE A 978 -47.85 -13.83 31.95
C ILE A 978 -48.44 -12.75 32.85
N ILE A 979 -49.18 -11.79 32.28
CA ILE A 979 -49.83 -10.73 33.06
C ILE A 979 -50.85 -11.31 34.07
N ARG A 980 -51.54 -12.40 33.71
CA ARG A 980 -52.47 -13.08 34.65
C ARG A 980 -51.74 -13.72 35.83
N LEU A 981 -50.47 -14.08 35.69
CA LEU A 981 -49.66 -14.64 36.77
C LEU A 981 -49.51 -13.65 37.95
N SER A 982 -49.43 -12.34 37.71
CA SER A 982 -49.27 -11.33 38.77
C SER A 982 -50.57 -10.73 39.33
N LYS A 983 -51.68 -10.85 38.58
CA LYS A 983 -53.02 -10.38 38.98
C LYS A 983 -53.71 -11.25 40.02
N CYS A 984 -53.08 -12.33 40.46
CA CYS A 984 -53.62 -13.23 41.47
C CYS A 984 -53.68 -12.54 42.85
N ASN A 985 -54.85 -12.04 43.23
CA ASN A 985 -55.16 -11.63 44.60
C ASN A 985 -55.72 -12.82 45.41
N LYS A 986 -55.60 -12.73 46.74
CA LYS A 986 -56.02 -13.77 47.69
C LYS A 986 -57.52 -14.13 47.56
N ASP A 987 -58.33 -13.19 47.09
CA ASP A 987 -59.80 -13.29 46.97
C ASP A 987 -60.29 -13.69 45.57
N GLU A 988 -59.41 -13.74 44.56
CA GLU A 988 -59.79 -14.13 43.18
C GLU A 988 -59.57 -15.63 42.93
N ALA A 989 -60.52 -16.45 43.37
CA ALA A 989 -60.46 -17.91 43.26
C ALA A 989 -60.23 -18.43 41.83
N GLY A 990 -60.80 -17.76 40.81
CA GLY A 990 -60.74 -18.24 39.42
C GLY A 990 -59.33 -18.34 38.81
N VAL A 991 -58.45 -17.37 39.09
CA VAL A 991 -57.08 -17.36 38.54
C VAL A 991 -56.12 -18.09 39.49
N LEU A 992 -56.32 -17.94 40.81
CA LEU A 992 -55.48 -18.58 41.81
C LEU A 992 -55.63 -20.12 41.79
N ASP A 993 -56.83 -20.65 41.55
CA ASP A 993 -57.10 -22.10 41.54
C ASP A 993 -56.90 -22.80 40.18
N SER A 994 -56.61 -22.06 39.12
CA SER A 994 -56.41 -22.63 37.78
C SER A 994 -55.13 -23.46 37.67
N ASN A 995 -55.22 -24.78 37.53
CA ASN A 995 -54.04 -25.61 37.26
C ASN A 995 -53.48 -25.46 35.83
N GLU A 996 -54.18 -24.76 34.94
CA GLU A 996 -53.88 -24.71 33.50
C GLU A 996 -53.02 -23.52 33.06
N LEU A 997 -52.76 -22.54 33.93
CA LEU A 997 -52.10 -21.28 33.55
C LEU A 997 -50.67 -21.51 33.01
N LEU A 998 -49.78 -22.10 33.82
CA LEU A 998 -48.40 -22.40 33.42
C LEU A 998 -48.32 -23.40 32.23
N PRO A 999 -49.15 -24.47 32.16
CA PRO A 999 -49.24 -25.30 30.97
C PRO A 999 -49.65 -24.55 29.68
N LYS A 1000 -50.58 -23.59 29.75
CA LYS A 1000 -50.95 -22.76 28.60
C LYS A 1000 -49.79 -21.88 28.13
N MET A 1001 -49.04 -21.30 29.06
CA MET A 1001 -47.85 -20.50 28.75
C MET A 1001 -46.76 -21.35 28.07
N LEU A 1002 -46.54 -22.58 28.57
CA LEU A 1002 -45.64 -23.55 27.93
C LEU A 1002 -46.06 -23.87 26.48
N ASN A 1003 -47.36 -24.09 26.24
CA ASN A 1003 -47.85 -24.37 24.89
C ASN A 1003 -47.64 -23.17 23.95
N TYR A 1004 -47.91 -21.95 24.39
CA TYR A 1004 -47.67 -20.76 23.56
C TYR A 1004 -46.19 -20.54 23.29
N LEU A 1005 -45.32 -20.83 24.25
CA LEU A 1005 -43.87 -20.78 24.03
C LEU A 1005 -43.39 -21.87 23.06
N ASP A 1006 -44.01 -23.05 23.10
CA ASP A 1006 -43.75 -24.12 22.13
C ASP A 1006 -44.18 -23.73 20.71
N ASP A 1007 -45.32 -23.08 20.56
CA ASP A 1007 -45.77 -22.55 19.27
C ASP A 1007 -44.76 -21.53 18.70
N ILE A 1008 -44.22 -20.64 19.57
CA ILE A 1008 -43.19 -19.65 19.20
C ILE A 1008 -41.90 -20.36 18.74
N ILE A 1009 -41.44 -21.37 19.48
CA ILE A 1009 -40.23 -22.14 19.14
C ILE A 1009 -40.41 -22.87 17.80
N GLN A 1010 -41.56 -23.52 17.59
CA GLN A 1010 -41.86 -24.24 16.35
C GLN A 1010 -41.87 -23.32 15.12
N ILE A 1011 -42.35 -22.08 15.26
CA ILE A 1011 -42.30 -21.09 14.17
C ILE A 1011 -40.85 -20.81 13.76
N PHE A 1012 -39.95 -20.60 14.71
CA PHE A 1012 -38.53 -20.38 14.39
C PHE A 1012 -37.85 -21.63 13.84
N ASP A 1013 -38.15 -22.81 14.37
CA ASP A 1013 -37.59 -24.09 13.93
C ASP A 1013 -38.01 -24.42 12.49
N PHE A 1014 -39.31 -24.32 12.19
CA PHE A 1014 -39.86 -24.53 10.84
C PHE A 1014 -39.24 -23.58 9.80
N ARG A 1015 -38.87 -22.38 10.25
CA ARG A 1015 -38.25 -21.35 9.39
C ARG A 1015 -36.72 -21.43 9.38
N GLN A 1016 -36.10 -22.34 10.15
CA GLN A 1016 -34.64 -22.47 10.32
C GLN A 1016 -33.95 -21.19 10.84
N MET A 1017 -34.61 -20.48 11.74
CA MET A 1017 -34.17 -19.17 12.26
C MET A 1017 -33.85 -19.19 13.76
N ILE A 1018 -33.56 -20.38 14.30
CA ILE A 1018 -33.11 -20.54 15.70
C ILE A 1018 -31.75 -19.87 15.89
N GLY A 1019 -31.58 -19.16 17.01
CA GLY A 1019 -30.31 -18.51 17.37
C GLY A 1019 -30.00 -17.19 16.67
N ARG A 1020 -30.88 -16.77 15.75
CA ARG A 1020 -30.79 -15.52 14.98
C ARG A 1020 -31.29 -14.30 15.79
N GLY A 1021 -31.24 -13.11 15.20
CA GLY A 1021 -31.53 -11.84 15.89
C GLY A 1021 -32.90 -11.80 16.55
N MET A 1022 -33.96 -12.06 15.78
CA MET A 1022 -35.34 -12.06 16.27
C MET A 1022 -35.60 -13.16 17.32
N TRP A 1023 -34.93 -14.31 17.24
CA TRP A 1023 -35.00 -15.37 18.27
C TRP A 1023 -34.49 -14.85 19.63
N LYS A 1024 -33.33 -14.19 19.63
CA LYS A 1024 -32.73 -13.62 20.84
C LYS A 1024 -33.57 -12.47 21.40
N ALA A 1025 -34.09 -11.61 20.53
CA ALA A 1025 -34.97 -10.49 20.92
C ALA A 1025 -36.27 -10.99 21.58
N VAL A 1026 -36.93 -11.99 20.98
CA VAL A 1026 -38.15 -12.57 21.54
C VAL A 1026 -37.88 -13.28 22.88
N ALA A 1027 -36.75 -13.99 23.00
CA ALA A 1027 -36.33 -14.58 24.28
C ALA A 1027 -36.22 -13.51 25.39
N LYS A 1028 -35.54 -12.40 25.08
CA LYS A 1028 -35.38 -11.25 25.97
C LYS A 1028 -36.70 -10.63 26.40
N ASP A 1029 -37.61 -10.42 25.46
CA ASP A 1029 -38.94 -9.87 25.75
C ASP A 1029 -39.72 -10.78 26.69
N CYS A 1030 -39.76 -12.09 26.41
CA CYS A 1030 -40.51 -13.05 27.22
C CYS A 1030 -39.96 -13.13 28.65
N TRP A 1031 -38.64 -13.07 28.82
CA TRP A 1031 -38.01 -12.99 30.15
C TRP A 1031 -38.37 -11.70 30.89
N THR A 1032 -38.32 -10.57 30.18
CA THR A 1032 -38.67 -9.25 30.76
C THR A 1032 -40.11 -9.25 31.24
N TRP A 1033 -41.05 -9.77 30.43
CA TRP A 1033 -42.44 -9.92 30.83
C TRP A 1033 -42.58 -10.83 32.06
N LEU A 1034 -41.86 -11.95 32.12
CA LEU A 1034 -41.92 -12.83 33.29
C LEU A 1034 -41.48 -12.13 34.58
N LYS A 1035 -40.38 -11.38 34.51
CA LYS A 1035 -39.84 -10.66 35.66
C LYS A 1035 -40.76 -9.52 36.09
N ASP A 1036 -41.10 -8.64 35.15
CA ASP A 1036 -41.76 -7.36 35.46
C ASP A 1036 -43.29 -7.52 35.59
N ASP A 1037 -43.90 -8.19 34.61
CA ASP A 1037 -45.35 -8.38 34.52
C ASP A 1037 -45.82 -9.65 35.23
N GLY A 1038 -45.03 -10.73 35.19
CA GLY A 1038 -45.33 -12.02 35.82
C GLY A 1038 -44.96 -12.09 37.29
N LYS A 1039 -44.12 -11.15 37.76
CA LYS A 1039 -43.59 -11.07 39.13
C LYS A 1039 -42.92 -12.39 39.54
N VAL A 1040 -41.91 -12.78 38.76
CA VAL A 1040 -41.04 -13.94 39.03
C VAL A 1040 -39.75 -13.48 39.72
N LEU A 1041 -39.36 -14.15 40.81
CA LEU A 1041 -38.15 -13.91 41.61
C LEU A 1041 -37.01 -14.81 41.12
N ALA A 1042 -36.53 -14.55 39.91
CA ALA A 1042 -35.36 -15.21 39.36
C ALA A 1042 -34.47 -14.19 38.66
N ASP A 1043 -33.15 -14.38 38.79
CA ASP A 1043 -32.17 -13.60 38.06
C ASP A 1043 -32.10 -14.01 36.59
N MET A 1044 -31.75 -13.04 35.73
CA MET A 1044 -31.67 -13.26 34.29
C MET A 1044 -30.54 -14.24 33.98
N PRO A 1045 -30.79 -15.32 33.22
CA PRO A 1045 -29.72 -16.20 32.77
C PRO A 1045 -28.74 -15.45 31.85
N ASP A 1046 -27.44 -15.73 31.99
CA ASP A 1046 -26.38 -15.11 31.17
C ASP A 1046 -26.57 -15.39 29.66
N THR A 1047 -27.09 -16.57 29.31
CA THR A 1047 -27.39 -16.97 27.93
C THR A 1047 -28.89 -17.19 27.76
N LEU A 1048 -29.64 -16.13 27.49
CA LEU A 1048 -31.09 -16.23 27.34
C LEU A 1048 -31.48 -16.72 25.93
N ASN A 1049 -32.04 -17.92 25.85
CA ASN A 1049 -32.71 -18.43 24.64
C ASN A 1049 -34.11 -18.98 24.97
N LEU A 1050 -34.96 -19.18 23.95
CA LEU A 1050 -36.34 -19.63 24.16
C LEU A 1050 -36.45 -21.08 24.70
N HIS A 1051 -35.48 -21.95 24.40
CA HIS A 1051 -35.45 -23.30 24.95
C HIS A 1051 -35.17 -23.30 26.46
N ASP A 1052 -34.24 -22.47 26.90
CA ASP A 1052 -33.95 -22.29 28.33
C ASP A 1052 -35.16 -21.71 29.05
N LEU A 1053 -35.87 -20.78 28.41
CA LEU A 1053 -37.11 -20.23 28.93
C LEU A 1053 -38.21 -21.30 29.06
N LYS A 1054 -38.32 -22.20 28.07
CA LYS A 1054 -39.26 -23.33 28.12
C LYS A 1054 -38.96 -24.24 29.30
N HIS A 1055 -37.68 -24.60 29.48
CA HIS A 1055 -37.26 -25.39 30.64
C HIS A 1055 -37.59 -24.67 31.95
N PHE A 1056 -37.35 -23.36 32.03
CA PHE A 1056 -37.69 -22.57 33.19
C PHE A 1056 -39.20 -22.57 33.51
N PHE A 1057 -40.06 -22.42 32.51
CA PHE A 1057 -41.52 -22.53 32.69
C PHE A 1057 -41.96 -23.91 33.19
N TYR A 1058 -41.30 -24.97 32.72
CA TYR A 1058 -41.57 -26.33 33.17
C TYR A 1058 -41.20 -26.51 34.65
N GLU A 1059 -40.05 -25.98 35.08
CA GLU A 1059 -39.63 -26.00 36.48
C GLU A 1059 -40.57 -25.19 37.38
N LEU A 1060 -41.03 -24.00 36.92
CA LEU A 1060 -42.04 -23.22 37.65
C LEU A 1060 -43.37 -23.98 37.80
N HIS A 1061 -43.80 -24.69 36.76
CA HIS A 1061 -45.02 -25.50 36.83
C HIS A 1061 -44.89 -26.64 37.85
N LYS A 1062 -43.76 -27.37 37.81
CA LYS A 1062 -43.46 -28.46 38.74
C LYS A 1062 -43.40 -27.97 40.19
N GLU A 1063 -42.77 -26.83 40.42
CA GLU A 1063 -42.72 -26.17 41.72
C GLU A 1063 -44.11 -25.78 42.23
N GLU A 1064 -44.96 -25.15 41.40
CA GLU A 1064 -46.32 -24.79 41.79
C GLU A 1064 -47.16 -26.04 42.12
N GLN A 1065 -47.01 -27.13 41.38
CA GLN A 1065 -47.69 -28.41 41.70
C GLN A 1065 -47.19 -29.04 43.00
N GLY A 1066 -45.88 -28.95 43.27
CA GLY A 1066 -45.30 -29.32 44.56
C GLY A 1066 -45.92 -28.52 45.70
N LEU A 1067 -45.93 -27.19 45.58
CA LEU A 1067 -46.54 -26.29 46.57
C LEU A 1067 -48.03 -26.62 46.79
N ARG A 1068 -48.81 -26.82 45.73
CA ARG A 1068 -50.24 -27.20 45.85
C ARG A 1068 -50.42 -28.54 46.57
N THR A 1069 -49.48 -29.47 46.42
CA THR A 1069 -49.50 -30.75 47.12
C THR A 1069 -49.17 -30.56 48.61
N ASP A 1070 -48.14 -29.76 48.91
CA ASP A 1070 -47.76 -29.42 50.28
C ASP A 1070 -48.90 -28.69 51.01
N LEU A 1071 -49.56 -27.73 50.35
CA LEU A 1071 -50.72 -27.02 50.89
C LEU A 1071 -51.91 -27.95 51.16
N LYS A 1072 -52.17 -28.95 50.30
CA LYS A 1072 -53.20 -29.97 50.54
C LYS A 1072 -52.83 -30.86 51.73
N ASN A 1073 -51.56 -31.21 51.87
CA ASN A 1073 -51.07 -32.00 53.01
C ASN A 1073 -51.16 -31.19 54.31
N LEU A 1074 -50.89 -29.89 54.23
CA LEU A 1074 -51.07 -28.94 55.33
C LEU A 1074 -52.53 -28.88 55.79
N ASP A 1075 -53.48 -28.76 54.85
CA ASP A 1075 -54.92 -28.76 55.18
C ASP A 1075 -55.37 -30.09 55.82
N LYS A 1076 -54.89 -31.23 55.31
CA LYS A 1076 -55.14 -32.56 55.90
C LYS A 1076 -54.55 -32.71 57.31
N ALA A 1077 -53.34 -32.20 57.54
CA ALA A 1077 -52.73 -32.22 58.88
C ALA A 1077 -53.50 -31.35 59.88
N ILE A 1078 -54.21 -30.32 59.40
CA ILE A 1078 -55.05 -29.42 60.20
C ILE A 1078 -56.43 -30.01 60.51
N GLU A 1079 -57.02 -30.83 59.64
CA GLU A 1079 -58.35 -31.43 59.85
C GLU A 1079 -58.56 -32.08 61.23
N PRO A 1080 -57.66 -32.92 61.78
CA PRO A 1080 -57.83 -33.50 63.12
C PRO A 1080 -57.67 -32.47 64.26
N ILE A 1081 -57.03 -31.33 63.98
CA ILE A 1081 -56.75 -30.25 64.95
C ILE A 1081 -57.92 -29.24 65.03
N ARG A 1082 -58.65 -29.02 63.92
CA ARG A 1082 -59.76 -28.04 63.80
C ARG A 1082 -60.77 -28.04 64.96
N PRO A 1083 -61.22 -29.18 65.52
CA PRO A 1083 -62.22 -29.17 66.60
C PRO A 1083 -61.66 -28.78 67.97
N GLN A 1084 -60.33 -28.77 68.15
CA GLN A 1084 -59.67 -28.67 69.46
C GLN A 1084 -59.13 -27.27 69.79
N ILE A 1085 -59.27 -26.29 68.88
CA ILE A 1085 -58.82 -24.90 69.10
C ILE A 1085 -60.08 -24.00 69.18
N PRO A 1086 -60.56 -23.65 70.38
CA PRO A 1086 -61.66 -22.71 70.54
C PRO A 1086 -61.28 -21.32 69.98
N SER A 1087 -62.20 -20.66 69.29
CA SER A 1087 -62.00 -19.26 68.86
C SER A 1087 -61.67 -18.37 70.07
N GLY A 1088 -60.47 -17.79 70.07
CA GLY A 1088 -60.03 -16.82 71.07
C GLY A 1088 -59.06 -17.31 72.15
N VAL A 1089 -58.62 -18.57 72.11
CA VAL A 1089 -57.60 -19.09 73.06
C VAL A 1089 -56.25 -19.22 72.34
N GLU A 1090 -55.25 -18.46 72.80
CA GLU A 1090 -53.85 -18.68 72.38
C GLU A 1090 -53.39 -20.05 72.92
N PRO A 1091 -52.90 -20.98 72.09
CA PRO A 1091 -52.39 -22.25 72.59
C PRO A 1091 -51.11 -21.98 73.41
N GLU A 1092 -51.20 -22.12 74.74
CA GLU A 1092 -50.13 -21.75 75.67
C GLU A 1092 -48.90 -22.68 75.66
N ASN A 1093 -48.82 -23.72 74.82
CA ASN A 1093 -47.59 -24.51 74.64
C ASN A 1093 -47.51 -25.07 73.22
N SER A 1094 -46.45 -24.72 72.47
CA SER A 1094 -46.21 -25.20 71.10
C SER A 1094 -45.47 -26.53 71.00
N GLU A 1095 -45.12 -27.16 72.13
CA GLU A 1095 -44.48 -28.49 72.19
C GLU A 1095 -45.49 -29.65 72.29
N ASP A 1096 -46.80 -29.38 72.16
CA ASP A 1096 -47.77 -30.47 72.15
C ASP A 1096 -47.52 -31.36 70.92
N PRO A 1097 -47.12 -32.64 71.09
CA PRO A 1097 -46.80 -33.54 69.99
C PRO A 1097 -47.96 -33.70 68.99
N LYS A 1098 -49.19 -33.34 69.38
CA LYS A 1098 -50.36 -33.34 68.49
C LYS A 1098 -50.25 -32.37 67.30
N TYR A 1099 -49.36 -31.37 67.35
CA TYR A 1099 -49.16 -30.40 66.25
C TYR A 1099 -47.88 -30.65 65.45
N ALA A 1100 -47.07 -31.65 65.80
CA ALA A 1100 -45.79 -31.92 65.15
C ALA A 1100 -45.95 -32.18 63.65
N GLU A 1101 -46.98 -32.93 63.25
CA GLU A 1101 -47.26 -33.25 61.84
C GLU A 1101 -47.51 -31.99 60.99
N PHE A 1102 -48.21 -30.98 61.53
CA PHE A 1102 -48.48 -29.72 60.83
C PHE A 1102 -47.20 -28.98 60.46
N TYR A 1103 -46.23 -28.91 61.38
CA TYR A 1103 -44.98 -28.19 61.12
C TYR A 1103 -44.02 -28.97 60.22
N ILE A 1104 -44.09 -30.30 60.20
CA ILE A 1104 -43.28 -31.15 59.31
C ILE A 1104 -43.70 -30.98 57.84
N VAL A 1105 -45.00 -30.79 57.58
CA VAL A 1105 -45.56 -30.68 56.22
C VAL A 1105 -45.56 -29.25 55.67
N LEU A 1106 -44.95 -28.28 56.38
CA LEU A 1106 -44.78 -26.93 55.84
C LEU A 1106 -43.93 -26.95 54.57
N PRO A 1107 -44.28 -26.15 53.53
CA PRO A 1107 -43.50 -26.13 52.31
C PRO A 1107 -42.08 -25.63 52.59
N LYS A 1108 -41.09 -26.44 52.21
CA LYS A 1108 -39.68 -26.18 52.55
C LYS A 1108 -39.02 -25.15 51.64
N THR A 1109 -39.48 -25.06 50.39
CA THR A 1109 -38.93 -24.18 49.36
C THR A 1109 -39.79 -22.94 49.16
N ALA A 1110 -39.15 -21.78 49.09
CA ALA A 1110 -39.81 -20.52 48.77
C ALA A 1110 -40.39 -20.56 47.35
N PRO A 1111 -41.65 -20.14 47.13
CA PRO A 1111 -42.19 -20.00 45.79
C PRO A 1111 -41.41 -18.94 45.00
N ARG A 1112 -41.13 -19.18 43.72
CA ARG A 1112 -40.47 -18.20 42.83
C ARG A 1112 -41.43 -17.23 42.16
N THR A 1113 -42.74 -17.39 42.36
CA THR A 1113 -43.76 -16.54 41.72
C THR A 1113 -44.66 -15.88 42.76
N LYS A 1114 -45.13 -14.65 42.47
CA LYS A 1114 -46.15 -13.98 43.30
C LYS A 1114 -47.40 -14.84 43.51
N ARG A 1115 -47.83 -15.55 42.46
CA ARG A 1115 -48.96 -16.48 42.52
C ARG A 1115 -48.75 -17.60 43.53
N GLY A 1116 -47.55 -18.20 43.56
CA GLY A 1116 -47.18 -19.21 44.54
C GLY A 1116 -47.25 -18.67 45.97
N TYR A 1117 -46.74 -17.45 46.21
CA TYR A 1117 -46.91 -16.79 47.50
C TYR A 1117 -48.38 -16.52 47.85
N CYS A 1118 -49.21 -16.06 46.91
CA CYS A 1118 -50.64 -15.86 47.14
C CYS A 1118 -51.38 -17.16 47.45
N LEU A 1119 -50.97 -18.29 46.85
CA LEU A 1119 -51.51 -19.62 47.17
C LEU A 1119 -51.21 -20.00 48.63
N PHE A 1120 -49.97 -19.79 49.06
CA PHE A 1120 -49.57 -20.04 50.45
C PHE A 1120 -50.29 -19.08 51.41
N ASP A 1121 -50.33 -17.80 51.09
CA ASP A 1121 -50.96 -16.76 51.90
C ASP A 1121 -52.43 -17.07 52.18
N ARG A 1122 -53.18 -17.50 51.16
CA ARG A 1122 -54.59 -17.90 51.30
C ARG A 1122 -54.77 -19.05 52.29
N GLU A 1123 -53.83 -19.98 52.38
CA GLU A 1123 -53.86 -21.05 53.38
C GLU A 1123 -53.36 -20.58 54.75
N ALA A 1124 -52.34 -19.73 54.78
CA ALA A 1124 -51.74 -19.19 55.99
C ALA A 1124 -52.70 -18.30 56.79
N ILE A 1125 -53.64 -17.61 56.14
CA ILE A 1125 -54.64 -16.77 56.81
C ILE A 1125 -55.84 -17.55 57.37
N LYS A 1126 -56.07 -18.81 56.96
CA LYS A 1126 -57.18 -19.61 57.46
C LYS A 1126 -56.96 -19.96 58.93
N HIS A 1127 -58.03 -19.93 59.73
CA HIS A 1127 -58.01 -20.50 61.08
C HIS A 1127 -58.16 -22.02 60.97
N PRO A 1128 -57.36 -22.87 61.65
CA PRO A 1128 -56.33 -22.59 62.67
C PRO A 1128 -54.89 -22.38 62.16
N THR A 1129 -54.60 -22.52 60.86
CA THR A 1129 -53.26 -22.35 60.27
C THR A 1129 -52.56 -21.07 60.72
N LYS A 1130 -53.28 -19.94 60.68
CA LYS A 1130 -52.78 -18.62 61.08
C LYS A 1130 -52.28 -18.60 62.52
N ILE A 1131 -53.01 -19.24 63.43
CA ILE A 1131 -52.63 -19.30 64.85
C ILE A 1131 -51.37 -20.13 65.01
N LEU A 1132 -51.34 -21.33 64.42
CA LEU A 1132 -50.20 -22.25 64.56
C LEU A 1132 -48.91 -21.67 63.97
N LEU A 1133 -48.98 -20.97 62.83
CA LEU A 1133 -47.84 -20.27 62.24
C LEU A 1133 -47.37 -19.09 63.10
N THR A 1134 -48.29 -18.26 63.61
CA THR A 1134 -47.95 -17.08 64.43
C THR A 1134 -47.35 -17.49 65.77
N VAL A 1135 -47.88 -18.53 66.41
CA VAL A 1135 -47.38 -19.05 67.69
C VAL A 1135 -45.97 -19.62 67.52
N LYS A 1136 -45.75 -20.44 66.48
CA LYS A 1136 -44.40 -20.98 66.22
C LYS A 1136 -43.40 -19.88 65.86
N TYR A 1137 -43.82 -18.87 65.11
CA TYR A 1137 -42.97 -17.74 64.77
C TYR A 1137 -42.55 -16.92 66.01
N ARG A 1138 -43.47 -16.64 66.96
CA ARG A 1138 -43.17 -15.86 68.18
C ARG A 1138 -42.22 -16.59 69.13
N ASN A 1139 -42.38 -17.92 69.26
CA ASN A 1139 -41.68 -18.69 70.27
C ASN A 1139 -40.43 -19.41 69.74
N TYR A 1140 -40.40 -19.76 68.45
CA TYR A 1140 -39.38 -20.65 67.84
C TYR A 1140 -39.11 -20.25 66.38
N ARG A 1141 -38.72 -18.99 66.14
CA ARG A 1141 -38.45 -18.43 64.80
C ARG A 1141 -37.49 -19.30 63.97
N GLU A 1142 -36.47 -19.87 64.60
CA GLU A 1142 -35.42 -20.68 63.94
C GLU A 1142 -35.93 -22.03 63.40
N ASP A 1143 -37.07 -22.52 63.89
CA ASP A 1143 -37.65 -23.82 63.51
C ASP A 1143 -38.63 -23.74 62.33
N LEU A 1144 -38.89 -22.55 61.80
CA LEU A 1144 -39.67 -22.36 60.58
C LEU A 1144 -38.74 -22.33 59.37
N PRO A 1145 -39.17 -22.84 58.19
CA PRO A 1145 -38.46 -22.58 56.95
C PRO A 1145 -38.20 -21.08 56.80
N GLU A 1146 -36.96 -20.71 56.47
CA GLU A 1146 -36.47 -19.33 56.48
C GLU A 1146 -37.40 -18.38 55.71
N TRP A 1147 -37.88 -18.81 54.55
CA TRP A 1147 -38.76 -18.01 53.70
C TRP A 1147 -40.16 -17.78 54.32
N ILE A 1148 -40.68 -18.73 55.11
CA ILE A 1148 -41.95 -18.56 55.84
C ILE A 1148 -41.77 -17.56 56.97
N ALA A 1149 -40.66 -17.64 57.70
CA ALA A 1149 -40.32 -16.67 58.73
C ALA A 1149 -40.19 -15.25 58.15
N GLN A 1150 -39.51 -15.10 57.01
CA GLN A 1150 -39.39 -13.84 56.28
C GLN A 1150 -40.75 -13.33 55.77
N TYR A 1151 -41.60 -14.22 55.25
CA TYR A 1151 -42.96 -13.86 54.79
C TYR A 1151 -43.84 -13.39 55.95
N LEU A 1152 -43.75 -14.01 57.14
CA LEU A 1152 -44.51 -13.58 58.32
C LEU A 1152 -44.03 -12.22 58.86
N GLU A 1153 -42.75 -11.90 58.69
CA GLU A 1153 -42.15 -10.63 59.11
C GLU A 1153 -42.45 -9.48 58.13
N ASN A 1154 -42.26 -9.72 56.83
CA ASN A 1154 -42.22 -8.68 55.80
C ASN A 1154 -43.33 -8.80 54.74
N GLY A 1155 -44.21 -9.79 54.85
CA GLY A 1155 -45.19 -10.11 53.81
C GLY A 1155 -44.56 -10.72 52.57
N ILE A 1156 -45.25 -10.63 51.43
CA ILE A 1156 -44.75 -11.20 50.17
C ILE A 1156 -43.56 -10.34 49.69
N PRO A 1157 -42.42 -10.93 49.27
CA PRO A 1157 -41.19 -10.21 48.89
C PRO A 1157 -41.30 -9.23 47.69
N PHE A 1158 -42.48 -9.04 47.09
CA PHE A 1158 -42.77 -8.00 46.09
C PHE A 1158 -43.38 -6.72 46.68
N SER A 1159 -43.68 -6.65 47.98
CA SER A 1159 -44.55 -5.64 48.59
C SER A 1159 -43.88 -4.37 49.12
N ASN A 1160 -42.61 -4.12 48.78
CA ASN A 1160 -41.95 -2.82 49.03
C ASN A 1160 -42.37 -1.68 48.08
N GLU A 1161 -43.43 -1.88 47.29
CA GLU A 1161 -44.08 -0.81 46.53
C GLU A 1161 -45.21 -0.20 47.37
N GLY A 1162 -44.85 0.63 48.37
CA GLY A 1162 -45.76 1.56 49.05
C GLY A 1162 -45.92 1.40 50.55
N ILE A 1163 -44.98 1.97 51.31
CA ILE A 1163 -45.30 2.72 52.55
C ILE A 1163 -45.11 4.21 52.21
#